data_AF-A0AAW8RBA4-F1
#
_entry.id   AF-A0AAW8RBA4-F1
#
_cell.length_a   1.000
_cell.length_b   1.000
_cell.length_c   1.000
_cell.angle_alpha   90.00
_cell.angle_beta   90.00
_cell.angle_gamma   90.00
#
_symmetry.space_group_name_H-M   'P 1'
#
loop_
_entity.id
_entity.type
_entity.pdbx_description
1 polymer ?
#
loop_
_entity_poly.entity_id
_entity_poly.type
_entity_poly.pdbx_seq_one_letter_code
_entity_poly.pdbx_strand_id
1 'polypeptide(L)'
;MEVQTEREFNVRIATKFDYNELIQWEAYEFGKWEANFEVFRYNVYLDTPEFFLKKHNYTLSLIYGSNLTTNNRNKLQLKTVKNDSHDRLEFSYEFNSKEDIQKHLLIFLERLKRQGIYLPSDISLVPFILLKQKRCKRGIFISGKKVYISFDEVQYYLPTNRNAILTSAYFCEFEADESNPFSYNEIEPIVNYICSNFNGKLGGLTKFGLGYKLKDCGVWNIKNIFSSDKEWLDTYRKLENVSDYNPYREEIDMLWQYAIIHHYNALDDQMYKNMYFATQKLKNTLSSVQTKKGYATKYNNLTNTIYFGNFEHLNKKEKFSRFNYSIYLGDKDQEIRREAFNIIYEGYLDYEKQISELLITIIQKSSSHYFEDVFQNQYERKDFISNIFNLVHDNIYYFKKYAELRRKIAQLDTFYLFDMQFNLLSNKNNMISLDESKKIILVALRCLNKNEFLNELIDNGHIDIHNRKNKKNGNYTVPCKYPIPYISISYDSTYSSVITLAHELGHAIGMLESDDYMKVPVFIQEIQASIAEALVMRYLTNNTPKIEYLELYLEKYRSNFFRQMMLFEFEYKCSQKDNLDVNLIPNVFRNVLDEYYDKDVVHIPDNAKYEYLKTPHFYLYPQIIGIYPIAFAIGEFLADEILNKRFDFDLFLKSSSQDGLLLLLEKCGCTSSLDEIMYSFFEKYKILLEKYEVISK
;
A
#
# COMPACT_ATOMS: atom_id res chain seq x y z
N MET A 1 -5.30 59.02 -0.99
CA MET A 1 -4.66 58.01 -1.85
C MET A 1 -5.76 57.13 -2.40
N GLU A 2 -5.69 56.86 -3.70
CA GLU A 2 -6.78 56.42 -4.56
C GLU A 2 -7.26 54.99 -4.26
N VAL A 3 -8.57 54.81 -4.38
CA VAL A 3 -9.32 53.55 -4.33
C VAL A 3 -8.70 52.56 -5.33
N GLN A 4 -8.00 51.53 -4.85
CA GLN A 4 -7.50 50.49 -5.75
C GLN A 4 -8.65 49.61 -6.23
N THR A 5 -8.94 49.76 -7.52
CA THR A 5 -9.99 49.15 -8.33
C THR A 5 -9.57 47.76 -8.84
N GLU A 6 -10.50 46.79 -8.81
CA GLU A 6 -10.27 45.47 -9.40
C GLU A 6 -10.29 45.56 -10.94
N ARG A 7 -9.27 44.96 -11.57
CA ARG A 7 -9.04 45.01 -13.03
C ARG A 7 -9.61 43.82 -13.79
N GLU A 8 -9.89 42.74 -13.07
CA GLU A 8 -10.33 41.45 -13.63
C GLU A 8 -11.51 40.92 -12.81
N PHE A 9 -12.57 40.50 -13.50
CA PHE A 9 -13.75 39.88 -12.89
C PHE A 9 -13.99 38.52 -13.53
N ASN A 10 -14.24 37.49 -12.72
CA ASN A 10 -14.43 36.12 -13.18
C ASN A 10 -15.82 35.59 -12.80
N VAL A 11 -16.61 35.23 -13.82
CA VAL A 11 -17.89 34.53 -13.66
C VAL A 11 -17.76 33.13 -14.22
N ARG A 12 -18.05 32.11 -13.41
CA ARG A 12 -18.05 30.72 -13.87
C ARG A 12 -19.40 30.40 -14.49
N ILE A 13 -19.38 29.87 -15.70
CA ILE A 13 -20.57 29.41 -16.41
C ILE A 13 -20.76 27.92 -16.14
N ALA A 14 -21.98 27.53 -15.78
CA ALA A 14 -22.24 26.20 -15.21
C ALA A 14 -22.14 25.07 -16.24
N THR A 15 -22.60 25.30 -17.48
CA THR A 15 -22.66 24.25 -18.50
C THR A 15 -22.14 24.70 -19.86
N LYS A 16 -21.79 23.72 -20.70
CA LYS A 16 -21.41 23.94 -22.10
C LYS A 16 -22.57 24.54 -22.91
N PHE A 17 -23.80 24.17 -22.57
CA PHE A 17 -25.00 24.68 -23.23
C PHE A 17 -25.13 26.19 -22.98
N ASP A 18 -25.05 26.61 -21.72
CA ASP A 18 -25.10 28.04 -21.33
C ASP A 18 -23.95 28.83 -21.95
N TYR A 19 -22.74 28.24 -21.98
CA TYR A 19 -21.59 28.83 -22.67
C TYR A 19 -21.85 29.04 -24.17
N ASN A 20 -22.44 28.04 -24.84
CA ASN A 20 -22.75 28.12 -26.27
C ASN A 20 -23.85 29.14 -26.57
N GLU A 21 -24.89 29.24 -25.74
CA GLU A 21 -25.91 30.29 -25.87
C GLU A 21 -25.31 31.68 -25.66
N LEU A 22 -24.41 31.82 -24.68
CA LEU A 22 -23.75 33.08 -24.35
C LEU A 22 -22.82 33.59 -25.46
N ILE A 23 -22.05 32.72 -26.10
CA ILE A 23 -21.19 33.11 -27.24
C ILE A 23 -22.01 33.40 -28.53
N GLN A 24 -23.23 32.86 -28.63
CA GLN A 24 -24.15 33.11 -29.75
C GLN A 24 -25.08 34.31 -29.49
N TRP A 25 -25.03 34.90 -28.29
CA TRP A 25 -25.90 36.01 -27.93
C TRP A 25 -25.56 37.29 -28.69
N GLU A 26 -26.50 37.73 -29.51
CA GLU A 26 -26.47 38.99 -30.24
C GLU A 26 -27.52 39.95 -29.65
N ALA A 27 -27.15 40.71 -28.62
CA ALA A 27 -27.95 41.84 -28.16
C ALA A 27 -27.55 43.13 -28.89
N TYR A 28 -28.54 43.94 -29.27
CA TYR A 28 -28.35 45.24 -29.96
C TYR A 28 -27.45 46.22 -29.17
N GLU A 29 -27.38 46.07 -27.84
CA GLU A 29 -26.58 46.91 -26.94
C GLU A 29 -25.10 46.47 -26.84
N PHE A 30 -24.76 45.29 -27.36
CA PHE A 30 -23.43 44.68 -27.27
C PHE A 30 -22.91 44.51 -28.72
N GLY A 31 -21.96 45.34 -29.20
CA GLY A 31 -21.47 45.33 -30.61
C GLY A 31 -20.63 44.09 -30.97
N LYS A 32 -20.53 43.62 -32.22
CA LYS A 32 -20.05 42.27 -32.69
C LYS A 32 -18.71 41.73 -32.12
N TRP A 33 -18.50 40.40 -32.13
CA TRP A 33 -17.26 39.72 -31.69
C TRP A 33 -16.02 40.24 -32.44
N GLU A 34 -14.96 40.61 -31.71
CA GLU A 34 -13.77 41.25 -32.28
C GLU A 34 -12.67 40.23 -32.64
N ALA A 35 -12.54 39.12 -31.90
CA ALA A 35 -11.54 38.09 -32.19
C ALA A 35 -11.91 36.70 -31.62
N ASN A 36 -11.56 35.65 -32.36
CA ASN A 36 -11.64 34.25 -31.93
C ASN A 36 -10.26 33.60 -32.09
N PHE A 37 -9.71 33.04 -31.01
CA PHE A 37 -8.42 32.36 -31.08
C PHE A 37 -8.38 31.13 -30.15
N GLU A 38 -7.68 30.10 -30.60
CA GLU A 38 -7.38 28.91 -29.80
C GLU A 38 -5.95 28.98 -29.30
N VAL A 39 -5.77 28.79 -27.99
CA VAL A 39 -4.46 28.70 -27.36
C VAL A 39 -4.28 27.29 -26.80
N PHE A 40 -3.27 26.59 -27.30
CA PHE A 40 -2.82 25.34 -26.71
C PHE A 40 -1.74 25.65 -25.68
N ARG A 41 -2.02 25.38 -24.40
CA ARG A 41 -1.02 25.56 -23.34
C ARG A 41 -0.66 24.21 -22.76
N TYR A 42 0.64 23.95 -22.71
CA TYR A 42 1.18 22.81 -21.99
C TYR A 42 1.76 23.39 -20.70
N ASN A 43 1.04 23.25 -19.60
CA ASN A 43 1.54 23.68 -18.30
C ASN A 43 2.17 22.48 -17.60
N VAL A 44 3.50 22.48 -17.53
CA VAL A 44 4.25 21.53 -16.69
C VAL A 44 4.60 22.24 -15.40
N TYR A 45 3.92 21.88 -14.31
CA TYR A 45 4.35 22.26 -12.96
C TYR A 45 5.44 21.30 -12.52
N LEU A 46 6.60 21.86 -12.23
CA LEU A 46 7.79 21.10 -11.85
C LEU A 46 7.84 21.03 -10.33
N ASP A 47 7.00 20.17 -9.77
CA ASP A 47 7.02 19.87 -8.34
C ASP A 47 6.77 18.36 -8.17
N THR A 48 7.81 17.61 -7.80
CA THR A 48 7.64 16.25 -7.29
C THR A 48 7.27 16.33 -5.80
N PRO A 49 6.58 15.33 -5.23
CA PRO A 49 6.25 15.29 -3.81
C PRO A 49 7.47 15.42 -2.88
N GLU A 50 8.67 15.11 -3.38
CA GLU A 50 9.93 15.26 -2.65
C GLU A 50 10.59 16.66 -2.74
N PHE A 51 10.04 17.61 -3.51
CA PHE A 51 10.74 18.86 -3.84
C PHE A 51 10.13 20.14 -3.22
N PHE A 52 11.03 21.02 -2.79
CA PHE A 52 10.76 22.08 -1.81
C PHE A 52 10.71 23.49 -2.42
N LEU A 53 10.42 23.68 -3.71
CA LEU A 53 10.44 25.02 -4.35
C LEU A 53 9.41 25.98 -3.74
N LYS A 54 8.24 25.47 -3.38
CA LYS A 54 7.16 26.25 -2.77
C LYS A 54 7.51 26.74 -1.35
N LYS A 55 8.26 25.96 -0.56
CA LYS A 55 8.78 26.39 0.77
C LYS A 55 9.87 27.47 0.65
N HIS A 56 10.47 27.59 -0.53
CA HIS A 56 11.45 28.63 -0.85
C HIS A 56 10.87 29.79 -1.68
N ASN A 57 9.55 29.88 -1.83
CA ASN A 57 8.83 30.94 -2.57
C ASN A 57 9.21 31.02 -4.07
N TYR A 58 9.38 29.89 -4.75
CA TYR A 58 9.56 29.86 -6.20
C TYR A 58 8.53 28.98 -6.91
N THR A 59 8.22 29.34 -8.16
CA THR A 59 7.47 28.49 -9.10
C THR A 59 8.24 28.34 -10.40
N LEU A 60 8.41 27.11 -10.88
CA LEU A 60 9.11 26.79 -12.12
C LEU A 60 8.14 26.12 -13.12
N SER A 61 8.05 26.65 -14.33
CA SER A 61 7.15 26.16 -15.38
C SER A 61 7.84 26.06 -16.74
N LEU A 62 7.36 25.12 -17.56
CA LEU A 62 7.68 25.02 -18.98
C LEU A 62 6.40 25.27 -19.79
N ILE A 63 6.46 26.24 -20.70
CA ILE A 63 5.36 26.67 -21.56
C ILE A 63 5.75 26.34 -23.01
N TYR A 64 4.97 25.52 -23.70
CA TYR A 64 5.23 25.21 -25.10
C TYR A 64 4.53 26.22 -26.02
N GLY A 65 5.20 26.62 -27.11
CA GLY A 65 4.62 27.48 -28.15
C GLY A 65 4.31 28.91 -27.70
N SER A 66 5.19 29.53 -26.90
CA SER A 66 5.00 30.85 -26.32
C SER A 66 5.12 31.99 -27.35
N ASN A 67 4.20 32.10 -28.31
CA ASN A 67 3.76 33.39 -28.84
C ASN A 67 2.52 33.29 -29.75
N LEU A 68 1.66 34.30 -29.63
CA LEU A 68 0.31 34.37 -30.19
C LEU A 68 0.21 34.63 -31.70
N THR A 69 1.32 34.72 -32.45
CA THR A 69 1.20 34.98 -33.89
C THR A 69 2.25 34.35 -34.82
N THR A 70 3.49 34.02 -34.45
CA THR A 70 4.47 33.56 -35.48
C THR A 70 5.69 32.72 -35.07
N ASN A 71 5.88 32.21 -33.85
CA ASN A 71 7.13 31.46 -33.55
C ASN A 71 6.97 30.20 -32.68
N ASN A 72 7.48 29.08 -33.22
CA ASN A 72 7.64 27.75 -32.60
C ASN A 72 8.72 27.79 -31.50
N ARG A 73 8.43 28.43 -30.36
CA ARG A 73 9.36 28.50 -29.22
C ARG A 73 8.73 27.97 -27.95
N ASN A 74 9.52 27.25 -27.16
CA ASN A 74 9.19 26.86 -25.79
C ASN A 74 9.82 27.88 -24.83
N LYS A 75 9.21 28.10 -23.65
CA LYS A 75 9.67 29.02 -22.61
C LYS A 75 9.75 28.28 -21.27
N LEU A 76 10.95 28.23 -20.68
CA LEU A 76 11.13 27.92 -19.27
C LEU A 76 10.99 29.21 -18.46
N GLN A 77 10.31 29.17 -17.32
CA GLN A 77 10.03 30.34 -16.50
C GLN A 77 10.13 29.99 -15.01
N LEU A 78 10.88 30.80 -14.25
CA LEU A 78 10.95 30.77 -12.80
C LEU A 78 10.44 32.10 -12.24
N LYS A 79 9.50 32.07 -11.29
CA LYS A 79 8.96 33.27 -10.63
C LYS A 79 9.12 33.19 -9.11
N THR A 80 9.50 34.30 -8.46
CA THR A 80 9.45 34.46 -7.00
C THR A 80 8.03 34.73 -6.51
N VAL A 81 7.73 34.29 -5.28
CA VAL A 81 6.39 34.40 -4.67
C VAL A 81 6.39 35.29 -3.40
N LYS A 82 7.31 36.27 -3.27
CA LYS A 82 7.37 37.10 -2.06
C LYS A 82 6.26 38.15 -1.99
N ASN A 83 5.74 38.32 -0.77
CA ASN A 83 4.45 38.92 -0.40
C ASN A 83 4.40 40.44 -0.21
N ASP A 84 5.48 41.19 -0.40
CA ASP A 84 5.46 42.65 -0.22
C ASP A 84 6.37 43.38 -1.22
N SER A 85 5.80 44.34 -1.95
CA SER A 85 6.44 45.40 -2.76
C SER A 85 7.24 45.03 -4.02
N HIS A 86 6.70 45.44 -5.18
CA HIS A 86 7.33 46.06 -6.36
C HIS A 86 8.50 45.37 -7.11
N ASP A 87 9.07 44.25 -6.66
CA ASP A 87 10.11 43.50 -7.41
C ASP A 87 9.72 42.01 -7.58
N ARG A 88 8.92 41.72 -8.62
CA ARG A 88 8.75 40.33 -9.11
C ARG A 88 10.00 39.93 -9.89
N LEU A 89 10.79 39.00 -9.35
CA LEU A 89 11.89 38.39 -10.11
C LEU A 89 11.31 37.28 -10.99
N GLU A 90 11.18 37.59 -12.28
CA GLU A 90 10.86 36.61 -13.32
C GLU A 90 12.13 36.29 -14.12
N PHE A 91 12.57 35.04 -14.05
CA PHE A 91 13.57 34.52 -14.98
C PHE A 91 12.86 33.75 -16.06
N SER A 92 13.16 34.07 -17.32
CA SER A 92 12.64 33.31 -18.44
C SER A 92 13.71 32.96 -19.45
N TYR A 93 13.52 31.82 -20.10
CA TYR A 93 14.41 31.32 -21.12
C TYR A 93 13.61 30.66 -22.23
N GLU A 94 13.67 31.28 -23.41
CA GLU A 94 13.02 30.77 -24.61
C GLU A 94 14.01 30.02 -25.50
N PHE A 95 13.54 28.94 -26.11
CA PHE A 95 14.30 28.10 -27.02
C PHE A 95 13.40 27.53 -28.12
N ASN A 96 13.97 27.02 -29.22
CA ASN A 96 13.17 26.53 -30.33
C ASN A 96 12.42 25.26 -29.92
N SER A 97 11.15 25.12 -30.30
CA SER A 97 10.31 24.01 -29.86
C SER A 97 10.78 22.63 -30.36
N LYS A 98 11.65 22.59 -31.37
CA LYS A 98 12.28 21.36 -31.89
C LYS A 98 13.55 20.96 -31.14
N GLU A 99 14.08 21.81 -30.28
CA GLU A 99 15.33 21.55 -29.55
C GLU A 99 15.08 20.76 -28.26
N ASP A 100 16.10 20.01 -27.82
CA ASP A 100 16.00 19.12 -26.66
C ASP A 100 15.78 19.90 -25.36
N ILE A 101 14.61 19.68 -24.76
CA ILE A 101 14.15 20.36 -23.56
C ILE A 101 15.06 20.07 -22.37
N GLN A 102 15.61 18.86 -22.22
CA GLN A 102 16.49 18.56 -21.10
C GLN A 102 17.78 19.38 -21.16
N LYS A 103 18.35 19.51 -22.36
CA LYS A 103 19.51 20.37 -22.60
C LYS A 103 19.20 21.83 -22.25
N HIS A 104 18.04 22.33 -22.65
CA HIS A 104 17.62 23.70 -22.36
C HIS A 104 17.27 23.94 -20.89
N LEU A 105 16.73 22.93 -20.19
CA LEU A 105 16.53 22.98 -18.75
C LEU A 105 17.86 23.07 -18.00
N LEU A 106 18.86 22.24 -18.36
CA LEU A 106 20.18 22.31 -17.75
C LEU A 106 20.83 23.69 -17.96
N ILE A 107 20.71 24.26 -19.17
CA ILE A 107 21.17 25.64 -19.45
C ILE A 107 20.43 26.65 -18.57
N PHE A 108 19.12 26.49 -18.39
CA PHE A 108 18.33 27.38 -17.56
C PHE A 108 18.71 27.30 -16.08
N LEU A 109 18.92 26.08 -15.56
CA LEU A 109 19.37 25.85 -14.18
C LEU A 109 20.80 26.39 -13.95
N GLU A 110 21.71 26.22 -14.89
CA GLU A 110 23.05 26.84 -14.89
C GLU A 110 22.96 28.37 -14.81
N ARG A 111 22.07 28.98 -15.60
CA ARG A 111 21.85 30.44 -15.58
C ARG A 111 21.31 30.90 -14.24
N LEU A 112 20.35 30.18 -13.67
CA LEU A 112 19.80 30.47 -12.34
C LEU A 112 20.89 30.35 -11.26
N LYS A 113 21.75 29.33 -11.34
CA LYS A 113 22.88 29.14 -10.42
C LYS A 113 23.85 30.31 -10.43
N ARG A 114 24.17 30.86 -11.61
CA ARG A 114 25.02 32.06 -11.75
C ARG A 114 24.37 33.32 -11.16
N GLN A 115 23.04 33.35 -11.08
CA GLN A 115 22.26 34.42 -10.43
C GLN A 115 22.05 34.15 -8.93
N GLY A 116 22.73 33.14 -8.36
CA GLY A 116 22.64 32.80 -6.94
C GLY A 116 21.42 31.94 -6.55
N ILE A 117 20.66 31.43 -7.52
CA ILE A 117 19.49 30.57 -7.29
C ILE A 117 19.89 29.12 -7.49
N TYR A 118 19.92 28.34 -6.41
CA TYR A 118 20.31 26.94 -6.42
C TYR A 118 19.06 26.06 -6.35
N LEU A 119 18.74 25.39 -7.46
CA LEU A 119 17.70 24.37 -7.52
C LEU A 119 18.37 22.98 -7.60
N PRO A 120 17.84 21.93 -6.95
CA PRO A 120 18.45 20.61 -7.00
C PRO A 120 18.47 19.99 -8.41
N SER A 121 19.39 19.05 -8.64
CA SER A 121 19.83 18.58 -9.97
C SER A 121 18.93 17.52 -10.60
N ASP A 122 17.99 16.96 -9.84
CA ASP A 122 17.12 15.83 -10.16
C ASP A 122 15.69 16.24 -10.56
N ILE A 123 15.49 17.51 -10.94
CA ILE A 123 14.18 18.02 -11.39
C ILE A 123 13.72 17.28 -12.65
N SER A 124 12.65 16.48 -12.51
CA SER A 124 12.05 15.72 -13.59
C SER A 124 10.94 16.51 -14.30
N LEU A 125 11.01 16.59 -15.63
CA LEU A 125 10.02 17.25 -16.50
C LEU A 125 8.90 16.28 -16.91
N VAL A 126 8.09 15.78 -15.97
CA VAL A 126 6.94 14.94 -16.34
C VAL A 126 5.69 15.81 -16.50
N PRO A 127 5.08 15.90 -17.69
CA PRO A 127 3.87 16.68 -17.90
C PRO A 127 2.71 16.09 -17.07
N PHE A 128 2.10 16.94 -16.23
CA PHE A 128 1.06 16.54 -15.29
C PHE A 128 -0.37 16.81 -15.80
N ILE A 129 -0.59 17.92 -16.52
CA ILE A 129 -1.89 18.27 -17.12
C ILE A 129 -1.67 18.87 -18.53
N LEU A 130 -2.50 18.48 -19.49
CA LEU A 130 -2.59 19.13 -20.79
C LEU A 130 -3.88 19.93 -20.88
N LEU A 131 -3.83 21.19 -21.30
CA LEU A 131 -5.02 22.03 -21.42
C LEU A 131 -5.14 22.70 -22.79
N LYS A 132 -6.35 22.67 -23.34
CA LYS A 132 -6.72 23.43 -24.53
C LYS A 132 -7.68 24.53 -24.12
N GLN A 133 -7.32 25.78 -24.39
CA GLN A 133 -8.17 26.94 -24.12
C GLN A 133 -8.66 27.52 -25.43
N LYS A 134 -9.97 27.62 -25.59
CA LYS A 134 -10.61 28.37 -26.68
C LYS A 134 -11.19 29.64 -26.11
N ARG A 135 -10.70 30.79 -26.57
CA ARG A 135 -11.12 32.12 -26.09
C ARG A 135 -11.87 32.88 -27.19
N CYS A 136 -13.06 33.35 -26.85
CA CYS A 136 -13.86 34.27 -27.66
C CYS A 136 -13.85 35.65 -26.99
N LYS A 137 -13.38 36.70 -27.68
CA LYS A 137 -13.21 38.04 -27.10
C LYS A 137 -14.03 39.10 -27.83
N ARG A 138 -14.62 40.03 -27.07
CA ARG A 138 -15.48 41.11 -27.58
C ARG A 138 -15.25 42.40 -26.80
N GLY A 139 -15.18 43.53 -27.51
CA GLY A 139 -15.16 44.85 -26.90
C GLY A 139 -16.57 45.39 -26.72
N ILE A 140 -16.88 45.95 -25.55
CA ILE A 140 -18.14 46.63 -25.26
C ILE A 140 -17.89 47.96 -24.58
N PHE A 141 -18.86 48.87 -24.65
CA PHE A 141 -18.82 50.13 -23.91
C PHE A 141 -19.86 50.12 -22.80
N ILE A 142 -19.42 50.34 -21.57
CA ILE A 142 -20.29 50.47 -20.40
C ILE A 142 -20.03 51.87 -19.83
N SER A 143 -21.08 52.69 -19.72
CA SER A 143 -20.97 54.06 -19.21
C SER A 143 -19.87 54.90 -19.89
N GLY A 144 -19.65 54.68 -21.21
CA GLY A 144 -18.63 55.39 -22.01
C GLY A 144 -17.21 54.83 -21.90
N LYS A 145 -16.96 53.78 -21.11
CA LYS A 145 -15.66 53.12 -20.94
C LYS A 145 -15.62 51.80 -21.71
N LYS A 146 -14.48 51.47 -22.34
CA LYS A 146 -14.30 50.21 -23.08
C LYS A 146 -13.94 49.06 -22.13
N VAL A 147 -14.64 47.94 -22.23
CA VAL A 147 -14.31 46.64 -21.59
C VAL A 147 -14.13 45.60 -22.65
N TYR A 148 -13.16 44.73 -22.46
CA TYR A 148 -13.12 43.47 -23.17
C TYR A 148 -13.72 42.36 -22.32
N ILE A 149 -14.66 41.62 -22.89
CA ILE A 149 -15.16 40.40 -22.29
C ILE A 149 -14.57 39.22 -23.06
N SER A 150 -13.92 38.33 -22.33
CA SER A 150 -13.35 37.08 -22.82
C SER A 150 -14.17 35.92 -22.29
N PHE A 151 -14.57 35.00 -23.16
CA PHE A 151 -15.24 33.75 -22.77
C PHE A 151 -14.35 32.57 -23.12
N ASP A 152 -14.05 31.76 -22.12
CA ASP A 152 -13.10 30.66 -22.22
C ASP A 152 -13.80 29.30 -22.09
N GLU A 153 -13.62 28.44 -23.08
CA GLU A 153 -13.75 26.98 -22.91
C GLU A 153 -12.34 26.42 -22.64
N VAL A 154 -12.12 25.92 -21.42
CA VAL A 154 -10.88 25.26 -21.03
C VAL A 154 -11.13 23.76 -20.92
N GLN A 155 -10.47 22.98 -21.75
CA GLN A 155 -10.54 21.53 -21.75
C GLN A 155 -9.26 20.94 -21.15
N TYR A 156 -9.42 20.03 -20.20
CA TYR A 156 -8.32 19.34 -19.53
C TYR A 156 -8.20 17.93 -20.09
N TYR A 157 -6.97 17.47 -20.33
CA TYR A 157 -6.69 16.17 -20.95
C TYR A 157 -5.71 15.35 -20.09
N LEU A 158 -5.77 14.03 -20.25
CA LEU A 158 -4.74 13.14 -19.70
C LEU A 158 -3.41 13.31 -20.47
N PRO A 159 -2.28 13.49 -19.78
CA PRO A 159 -0.97 13.60 -20.45
C PRO A 159 -0.62 12.36 -21.29
N THR A 160 -1.07 11.18 -20.86
CA THR A 160 -0.82 9.89 -21.53
C THR A 160 -1.77 9.60 -22.68
N ASN A 161 -2.89 10.34 -22.80
CA ASN A 161 -3.85 10.18 -23.89
C ASN A 161 -4.44 11.54 -24.29
N ARG A 162 -3.84 12.15 -25.30
CA ARG A 162 -4.17 13.50 -25.80
C ARG A 162 -5.56 13.61 -26.43
N ASN A 163 -6.26 12.50 -26.63
CA ASN A 163 -7.62 12.49 -27.19
C ASN A 163 -8.69 12.30 -26.09
N ALA A 164 -8.31 12.08 -24.84
CA ALA A 164 -9.23 11.88 -23.72
C ALA A 164 -9.40 13.17 -22.91
N ILE A 165 -10.52 13.88 -23.15
CA ILE A 165 -10.93 15.03 -22.34
C ILE A 165 -11.39 14.53 -20.97
N LEU A 166 -10.71 14.97 -19.91
CA LEU A 166 -11.04 14.68 -18.52
C LEU A 166 -12.26 15.48 -18.05
N THR A 167 -12.22 16.78 -18.31
CA THR A 167 -13.29 17.71 -17.97
C THR A 167 -13.13 18.99 -18.77
N SER A 168 -14.19 19.78 -18.83
CA SER A 168 -14.18 21.14 -19.39
C SER A 168 -14.66 22.14 -18.34
N ALA A 169 -14.17 23.37 -18.42
CA ALA A 169 -14.62 24.50 -17.61
C ALA A 169 -14.88 25.71 -18.50
N TYR A 170 -15.86 26.52 -18.10
CA TYR A 170 -16.36 27.65 -18.87
C TYR A 170 -16.29 28.92 -18.02
N PHE A 171 -15.57 29.93 -18.49
CA PHE A 171 -15.34 31.17 -17.75
C PHE A 171 -15.71 32.39 -18.59
N CYS A 172 -16.13 33.45 -17.90
CA CYS A 172 -16.28 34.80 -18.43
C CYS A 172 -15.35 35.73 -17.65
N GLU A 173 -14.43 36.37 -18.34
CA GLU A 173 -13.41 37.27 -17.81
C GLU A 173 -13.62 38.68 -18.38
N PHE A 174 -13.63 39.68 -17.51
CA PHE A 174 -13.75 41.09 -17.89
C PHE A 174 -12.41 41.78 -17.72
N GLU A 175 -11.88 42.37 -18.78
CA GLU A 175 -10.62 43.11 -18.80
C GLU A 175 -10.89 44.59 -19.17
N ALA A 176 -10.52 45.51 -18.28
CA ALA A 176 -10.60 46.96 -18.53
C ALA A 176 -9.21 47.56 -18.82
N ASP A 177 -9.19 48.72 -19.48
CA ASP A 177 -7.95 49.49 -19.68
C ASP A 177 -7.36 49.93 -18.33
N GLU A 178 -6.04 49.76 -18.16
CA GLU A 178 -5.31 50.13 -16.93
C GLU A 178 -5.48 51.59 -16.54
N SER A 179 -5.74 52.46 -17.51
CA SER A 179 -5.89 53.90 -17.33
C SER A 179 -7.31 54.33 -16.95
N ASN A 180 -8.32 53.45 -17.04
CA ASN A 180 -9.72 53.80 -16.81
C ASN A 180 -10.57 52.64 -16.24
N PRO A 181 -10.41 52.32 -14.95
CA PRO A 181 -11.08 51.18 -14.32
C PRO A 181 -12.57 51.42 -14.05
N PHE A 182 -13.30 50.33 -13.79
CA PHE A 182 -14.72 50.36 -13.49
C PHE A 182 -15.01 50.40 -11.99
N SER A 183 -16.07 51.12 -11.64
CA SER A 183 -16.67 51.08 -10.32
C SER A 183 -17.67 49.94 -10.17
N TYR A 184 -17.98 49.58 -8.93
CA TYR A 184 -18.94 48.52 -8.59
C TYR A 184 -20.28 48.68 -9.32
N ASN A 185 -20.85 49.89 -9.26
CA ASN A 185 -22.16 50.20 -9.84
C ASN A 185 -22.16 50.11 -11.38
N GLU A 186 -21.01 50.27 -12.03
CA GLU A 186 -20.91 50.18 -13.49
C GLU A 186 -20.88 48.73 -13.97
N ILE A 187 -20.31 47.79 -13.20
CA ILE A 187 -20.17 46.37 -13.60
C ILE A 187 -21.29 45.48 -13.06
N GLU A 188 -21.83 45.78 -11.88
CA GLU A 188 -22.88 44.99 -11.21
C GLU A 188 -24.05 44.59 -12.13
N PRO A 189 -24.63 45.49 -12.96
CA PRO A 189 -25.79 45.13 -13.77
C PRO A 189 -25.50 44.01 -14.77
N ILE A 190 -24.32 44.04 -15.39
CA ILE A 190 -23.92 43.07 -16.41
C ILE A 190 -23.56 41.73 -15.77
N VAL A 191 -22.87 41.76 -14.63
CA VAL A 191 -22.55 40.54 -13.89
C VAL A 191 -23.83 39.86 -13.38
N ASN A 192 -24.79 40.62 -12.86
CA ASN A 192 -26.10 40.09 -12.45
C ASN A 192 -26.88 39.52 -13.64
N TYR A 193 -26.82 40.18 -14.79
CA TYR A 193 -27.45 39.69 -16.02
C TYR A 193 -26.87 38.35 -16.45
N ILE A 194 -25.53 38.20 -16.47
CA ILE A 194 -24.87 36.94 -16.84
C ILE A 194 -25.22 35.84 -15.83
N CYS A 195 -25.18 36.16 -14.53
CA CYS A 195 -25.50 35.18 -13.49
C CYS A 195 -26.95 34.69 -13.59
N SER A 196 -27.89 35.58 -13.87
CA SER A 196 -29.32 35.25 -13.91
C SER A 196 -29.72 34.50 -15.18
N ASN A 197 -29.19 34.89 -16.34
CA ASN A 197 -29.63 34.35 -17.63
C ASN A 197 -28.80 33.16 -18.12
N PHE A 198 -27.54 33.04 -17.71
CA PHE A 198 -26.63 31.98 -18.17
C PHE A 198 -26.13 31.10 -17.03
N ASN A 199 -26.91 31.06 -15.94
CA ASN A 199 -26.64 30.26 -14.75
C ASN A 199 -25.23 30.49 -14.18
N GLY A 200 -24.73 31.72 -14.37
CA GLY A 200 -23.41 32.13 -13.95
C GLY A 200 -23.34 32.25 -12.43
N LYS A 201 -22.20 31.88 -11.86
CA LYS A 201 -21.90 32.15 -10.46
C LYS A 201 -20.68 33.03 -10.37
N LEU A 202 -20.79 34.14 -9.63
CA LEU A 202 -19.63 34.89 -9.19
C LEU A 202 -18.68 33.91 -8.49
N GLY A 203 -17.39 34.00 -8.80
CA GLY A 203 -16.39 33.41 -7.91
C GLY A 203 -16.61 34.02 -6.53
N GLY A 204 -16.91 33.21 -5.50
CA GLY A 204 -17.18 33.66 -4.12
C GLY A 204 -15.95 34.22 -3.40
N LEU A 205 -15.00 34.69 -4.19
CA LEU A 205 -13.61 34.77 -3.91
C LEU A 205 -13.03 36.05 -4.61
N THR A 206 -13.83 37.07 -4.94
CA THR A 206 -13.35 38.37 -5.46
C THR A 206 -13.58 39.48 -4.43
N LYS A 207 -12.78 40.58 -4.43
CA LYS A 207 -12.96 41.67 -3.44
C LYS A 207 -14.40 42.19 -3.52
N PHE A 208 -14.97 42.19 -4.72
CA PHE A 208 -16.39 42.45 -4.99
C PHE A 208 -17.35 41.49 -4.26
N GLY A 209 -17.16 40.17 -4.37
CA GLY A 209 -18.05 39.16 -3.76
C GLY A 209 -18.05 39.16 -2.22
N LEU A 210 -16.92 39.51 -1.59
CA LEU A 210 -16.84 39.64 -0.13
C LEU A 210 -17.33 40.99 0.38
N GLY A 211 -17.10 42.07 -0.37
CA GLY A 211 -17.62 43.40 -0.04
C GLY A 211 -19.15 43.42 0.09
N TYR A 212 -19.84 42.63 -0.75
CA TYR A 212 -21.30 42.47 -0.67
C TYR A 212 -21.77 41.85 0.65
N LYS A 213 -21.14 40.75 1.07
CA LYS A 213 -21.51 40.03 2.30
C LYS A 213 -21.28 40.86 3.57
N LEU A 214 -20.21 41.65 3.63
CA LEU A 214 -19.87 42.43 4.83
C LEU A 214 -20.71 43.70 4.98
N LYS A 215 -21.15 44.30 3.86
CA LYS A 215 -22.10 45.41 3.86
C LYS A 215 -23.44 44.99 4.46
N ASP A 216 -23.95 43.82 4.06
CA ASP A 216 -25.23 43.28 4.54
C ASP A 216 -25.21 42.95 6.05
N CYS A 217 -24.02 42.68 6.61
CA CYS A 217 -23.84 42.44 8.04
C CYS A 217 -23.63 43.72 8.89
N GLY A 218 -23.59 44.92 8.29
CA GLY A 218 -23.50 46.19 9.01
C GLY A 218 -22.16 46.47 9.72
N VAL A 219 -21.14 45.65 9.48
CA VAL A 219 -19.83 45.72 10.18
C VAL A 219 -18.92 46.83 9.62
N TRP A 220 -19.19 47.33 8.41
CA TRP A 220 -18.29 48.26 7.71
C TRP A 220 -18.98 49.24 6.75
N ASN A 221 -18.32 50.37 6.47
CA ASN A 221 -18.74 51.34 5.45
C ASN A 221 -17.82 51.26 4.21
N ILE A 222 -18.41 51.36 3.01
CA ILE A 222 -17.80 51.09 1.69
C ILE A 222 -16.51 51.89 1.44
N LYS A 223 -16.38 53.09 2.02
CA LYS A 223 -15.17 53.93 1.85
C LYS A 223 -13.88 53.29 2.37
N ASN A 224 -13.95 52.36 3.33
CA ASN A 224 -12.77 51.76 3.95
C ASN A 224 -12.30 50.48 3.25
N ILE A 225 -13.07 49.93 2.31
CA ILE A 225 -12.75 48.66 1.63
C ILE A 225 -11.55 48.83 0.67
N PHE A 226 -11.21 50.06 0.28
CA PHE A 226 -10.32 50.32 -0.84
C PHE A 226 -9.20 51.37 -0.59
N SER A 227 -8.94 51.79 0.66
CA SER A 227 -8.04 52.93 0.92
C SER A 227 -6.54 52.61 0.92
N SER A 228 -6.12 51.38 1.27
CA SER A 228 -4.84 50.72 0.90
C SER A 228 -4.67 49.39 1.65
N ASP A 229 -3.91 48.44 1.10
CA ASP A 229 -3.65 47.14 1.77
C ASP A 229 -2.91 47.31 3.13
N LYS A 230 -2.17 48.40 3.32
CA LYS A 230 -1.40 48.70 4.55
C LYS A 230 -2.27 49.23 5.68
N GLU A 231 -3.20 50.15 5.40
CA GLU A 231 -4.19 50.62 6.39
C GLU A 231 -5.14 49.48 6.84
N TRP A 232 -5.42 48.55 5.93
CA TRP A 232 -6.23 47.35 6.21
C TRP A 232 -5.57 46.43 7.25
N LEU A 233 -4.29 46.11 7.06
CA LEU A 233 -3.50 45.24 7.96
C LEU A 233 -3.32 45.84 9.36
N ASP A 234 -3.07 47.15 9.46
CA ASP A 234 -2.93 47.82 10.75
C ASP A 234 -4.26 47.92 11.50
N THR A 235 -5.39 47.99 10.79
CA THR A 235 -6.73 47.99 11.39
C THR A 235 -7.15 46.59 11.84
N TYR A 236 -6.80 45.55 11.07
CA TYR A 236 -7.00 44.14 11.45
C TYR A 236 -6.28 43.80 12.77
N ARG A 237 -5.01 44.18 12.90
CA ARG A 237 -4.23 43.98 14.14
C ARG A 237 -4.80 44.73 15.36
N LYS A 238 -5.47 45.86 15.14
CA LYS A 238 -6.17 46.59 16.21
C LYS A 238 -7.43 45.86 16.67
N LEU A 239 -8.13 45.16 15.77
CA LEU A 239 -9.33 44.38 16.08
C LEU A 239 -9.00 43.04 16.74
N GLU A 240 -7.86 42.43 16.41
CA GLU A 240 -7.35 41.21 17.03
C GLU A 240 -7.04 41.38 18.53
N ASN A 241 -6.72 42.61 18.95
CA ASN A 241 -6.39 42.96 20.33
C ASN A 241 -7.62 43.35 21.19
N VAL A 242 -8.84 43.30 20.65
CA VAL A 242 -10.06 43.53 21.44
C VAL A 242 -10.48 42.19 22.06
N SER A 243 -10.28 42.06 23.37
CA SER A 243 -10.43 40.82 24.13
C SER A 243 -11.80 40.13 23.99
N ASP A 244 -11.74 38.83 23.68
CA ASP A 244 -12.63 37.71 24.04
C ASP A 244 -14.13 37.67 23.71
N TYR A 245 -14.74 38.64 23.03
CA TYR A 245 -16.06 38.40 22.44
C TYR A 245 -16.30 39.23 21.17
N ASN A 246 -15.75 38.75 20.04
CA ASN A 246 -16.21 39.20 18.74
C ASN A 246 -17.08 38.08 18.11
N PRO A 247 -18.42 38.23 18.08
CA PRO A 247 -19.33 37.21 17.54
C PRO A 247 -19.15 36.96 16.04
N TYR A 248 -18.29 37.74 15.36
CA TYR A 248 -17.98 37.62 13.94
C TYR A 248 -16.54 37.16 13.68
N ARG A 249 -15.92 36.51 14.67
CA ARG A 249 -14.54 36.00 14.58
C ARG A 249 -14.38 35.00 13.43
N GLU A 250 -15.40 34.18 13.15
CA GLU A 250 -15.39 33.26 12.01
C GLU A 250 -15.41 33.99 10.65
N GLU A 251 -16.18 35.06 10.48
CA GLU A 251 -16.15 35.85 9.24
C GLU A 251 -14.84 36.65 9.07
N ILE A 252 -14.25 37.09 10.18
CA ILE A 252 -12.95 37.79 10.21
C ILE A 252 -11.79 36.82 9.95
N ASP A 253 -11.85 35.60 10.48
CA ASP A 253 -10.89 34.53 10.18
C ASP A 253 -11.08 34.03 8.74
N MET A 254 -12.31 34.01 8.20
CA MET A 254 -12.57 33.80 6.78
C MET A 254 -11.99 34.92 5.90
N LEU A 255 -11.90 36.16 6.38
CA LEU A 255 -11.25 37.27 5.67
C LEU A 255 -9.72 37.18 5.69
N TRP A 256 -9.15 36.73 6.80
CA TRP A 256 -7.72 36.40 6.90
C TRP A 256 -7.37 35.23 5.99
N GLN A 257 -8.20 34.19 6.01
CA GLN A 257 -8.12 33.09 5.06
C GLN A 257 -8.37 33.58 3.63
N TYR A 258 -9.27 34.53 3.39
CA TYR A 258 -9.49 35.11 2.06
C TYR A 258 -8.27 35.87 1.52
N ALA A 259 -7.61 36.70 2.34
CA ALA A 259 -6.36 37.37 1.98
C ALA A 259 -5.23 36.37 1.68
N ILE A 260 -5.21 35.24 2.42
CA ILE A 260 -4.30 34.11 2.19
C ILE A 260 -4.69 33.29 0.95
N ILE A 261 -5.98 33.11 0.68
CA ILE A 261 -6.56 32.31 -0.40
C ILE A 261 -6.52 33.07 -1.73
N HIS A 262 -6.58 34.41 -1.74
CA HIS A 262 -6.62 35.22 -2.98
C HIS A 262 -5.31 35.69 -3.55
N HIS A 263 -4.21 35.52 -2.83
CA HIS A 263 -2.93 35.47 -3.50
C HIS A 263 -2.59 34.07 -4.03
N TYR A 264 -3.39 33.04 -3.72
CA TYR A 264 -2.94 31.66 -3.91
C TYR A 264 -3.87 30.65 -4.58
N ASN A 265 -5.19 30.83 -4.70
CA ASN A 265 -6.04 29.72 -5.15
C ASN A 265 -7.34 30.16 -5.84
N ALA A 266 -7.31 30.23 -7.16
CA ALA A 266 -8.52 30.04 -7.94
C ALA A 266 -8.27 29.10 -9.12
N LEU A 267 -7.85 27.86 -8.81
CA LEU A 267 -8.38 26.63 -9.45
C LEU A 267 -7.73 25.30 -9.00
N ASP A 268 -6.69 25.27 -8.15
CA ASP A 268 -5.84 24.07 -8.10
C ASP A 268 -5.73 23.32 -6.75
N ASP A 269 -6.70 23.46 -5.82
CA ASP A 269 -6.63 22.67 -4.57
C ASP A 269 -7.89 21.83 -4.31
N GLN A 270 -9.11 22.31 -4.56
CA GLN A 270 -10.31 21.46 -4.40
C GLN A 270 -10.59 20.60 -5.64
N MET A 271 -10.32 21.11 -6.85
CA MET A 271 -10.39 20.31 -8.06
C MET A 271 -9.20 19.37 -8.14
N TYR A 272 -8.00 19.81 -7.72
CA TYR A 272 -6.83 18.96 -7.56
C TYR A 272 -7.04 17.91 -6.47
N LYS A 273 -7.61 18.23 -5.30
CA LYS A 273 -7.96 17.21 -4.29
C LYS A 273 -9.07 16.28 -4.79
N ASN A 274 -10.13 16.78 -5.42
CA ASN A 274 -11.21 15.92 -5.90
C ASN A 274 -10.82 15.08 -7.12
N MET A 275 -10.02 15.60 -8.05
CA MET A 275 -9.43 14.82 -9.16
C MET A 275 -8.27 13.97 -8.68
N TYR A 276 -7.46 14.38 -7.71
CA TYR A 276 -6.46 13.51 -7.08
C TYR A 276 -7.17 12.38 -6.33
N PHE A 277 -8.21 12.63 -5.55
CA PHE A 277 -8.98 11.59 -4.88
C PHE A 277 -9.81 10.75 -5.86
N ALA A 278 -10.35 11.30 -6.96
CA ALA A 278 -11.08 10.54 -7.98
C ALA A 278 -10.14 9.75 -8.90
N THR A 279 -8.99 10.30 -9.26
CA THR A 279 -7.90 9.64 -10.01
C THR A 279 -7.14 8.69 -9.11
N GLN A 280 -7.10 8.90 -7.80
CA GLN A 280 -6.64 7.92 -6.80
C GLN A 280 -7.74 6.92 -6.47
N LYS A 281 -9.03 7.20 -6.65
CA LYS A 281 -10.09 6.20 -6.53
C LYS A 281 -10.16 5.34 -7.79
N LEU A 282 -9.95 5.91 -8.98
CA LEU A 282 -9.76 5.21 -10.25
C LEU A 282 -8.40 4.51 -10.34
N LYS A 283 -7.28 5.16 -9.94
CA LYS A 283 -5.99 4.49 -9.74
C LYS A 283 -6.15 3.44 -8.68
N ASN A 284 -6.65 3.69 -7.47
CA ASN A 284 -6.85 2.63 -6.48
C ASN A 284 -7.85 1.57 -6.92
N THR A 285 -8.73 1.79 -7.91
CA THR A 285 -9.57 0.72 -8.48
C THR A 285 -8.83 -0.05 -9.59
N LEU A 286 -8.04 0.62 -10.43
CA LEU A 286 -7.19 0.02 -11.49
C LEU A 286 -5.86 -0.56 -10.95
N SER A 287 -5.36 -0.02 -9.86
CA SER A 287 -4.14 -0.34 -9.12
C SER A 287 -4.46 -1.26 -7.94
N SER A 288 -5.65 -1.23 -7.30
CA SER A 288 -6.05 -2.38 -6.45
C SER A 288 -6.11 -3.63 -7.31
N VAL A 289 -6.71 -3.56 -8.51
CA VAL A 289 -6.70 -4.63 -9.50
C VAL A 289 -5.29 -5.13 -9.87
N GLN A 290 -4.22 -4.35 -9.62
CA GLN A 290 -2.83 -4.67 -9.94
C GLN A 290 -1.84 -4.68 -8.74
N THR A 291 -2.29 -4.51 -7.49
CA THR A 291 -1.45 -4.47 -6.28
C THR A 291 -1.78 -5.63 -5.36
N LYS A 292 -0.85 -6.02 -4.48
CA LYS A 292 -1.03 -7.10 -3.47
C LYS A 292 -2.39 -7.01 -2.76
N LYS A 293 -2.85 -5.80 -2.42
CA LYS A 293 -4.15 -5.57 -1.75
C LYS A 293 -5.37 -5.94 -2.59
N GLY A 294 -5.40 -5.70 -3.90
CA GLY A 294 -6.59 -6.09 -4.69
C GLY A 294 -6.51 -7.49 -5.29
N TYR A 295 -5.34 -8.13 -5.37
CA TYR A 295 -5.26 -9.59 -5.52
C TYR A 295 -5.95 -10.29 -4.37
N ALA A 296 -5.62 -9.88 -3.13
CA ALA A 296 -6.25 -10.40 -1.93
C ALA A 296 -7.78 -10.21 -1.94
N THR A 297 -8.24 -8.99 -2.26
CA THR A 297 -9.69 -8.70 -2.34
C THR A 297 -10.38 -9.55 -3.41
N LYS A 298 -9.78 -9.70 -4.60
CA LYS A 298 -10.37 -10.53 -5.67
C LYS A 298 -10.48 -11.99 -5.27
N TYR A 299 -9.40 -12.57 -4.73
CA TYR A 299 -9.40 -13.95 -4.26
C TYR A 299 -10.44 -14.16 -3.15
N ASN A 300 -10.49 -13.25 -2.17
CA ASN A 300 -11.48 -13.33 -1.10
C ASN A 300 -12.91 -13.21 -1.63
N ASN A 301 -13.17 -12.31 -2.58
CA ASN A 301 -14.50 -12.17 -3.18
C ASN A 301 -14.92 -13.44 -3.93
N LEU A 302 -14.03 -14.05 -4.72
CA LEU A 302 -14.32 -15.31 -5.43
C LEU A 302 -14.54 -16.47 -4.47
N THR A 303 -13.72 -16.57 -3.42
CA THR A 303 -13.75 -17.74 -2.52
C THR A 303 -14.79 -17.64 -1.41
N ASN A 304 -15.23 -16.43 -1.05
CA ASN A 304 -16.32 -16.21 -0.09
C ASN A 304 -17.69 -16.58 -0.68
N THR A 305 -17.84 -16.60 -2.01
CA THR A 305 -19.10 -16.98 -2.68
C THR A 305 -19.26 -18.49 -2.86
N ILE A 306 -18.19 -19.28 -2.66
CA ILE A 306 -18.25 -20.72 -2.84
C ILE A 306 -19.18 -21.34 -1.79
N TYR A 307 -20.18 -22.09 -2.28
CA TYR A 307 -21.07 -22.87 -1.45
C TYR A 307 -20.66 -24.35 -1.50
N PHE A 308 -20.17 -24.86 -0.38
CA PHE A 308 -19.67 -26.24 -0.27
C PHE A 308 -20.74 -27.26 0.17
N GLY A 309 -22.02 -26.87 0.22
CA GLY A 309 -23.07 -27.75 0.70
C GLY A 309 -23.04 -28.01 2.22
N ASN A 310 -23.68 -29.10 2.62
CA ASN A 310 -23.66 -29.60 3.99
C ASN A 310 -22.81 -30.87 4.03
N PHE A 311 -22.09 -31.03 5.13
CA PHE A 311 -21.42 -32.28 5.48
C PHE A 311 -22.47 -33.18 6.16
N GLU A 312 -22.74 -34.35 5.58
CA GLU A 312 -23.71 -35.31 6.12
C GLU A 312 -22.98 -36.56 6.61
N HIS A 313 -22.50 -36.49 7.84
CA HIS A 313 -21.75 -37.60 8.44
C HIS A 313 -22.20 -37.86 9.89
N LEU A 314 -22.32 -39.13 10.29
CA LEU A 314 -22.74 -39.56 11.63
C LEU A 314 -24.04 -38.90 12.15
N ASN A 315 -25.07 -38.78 11.30
CA ASN A 315 -26.37 -38.17 11.63
C ASN A 315 -26.32 -36.68 12.06
N LYS A 316 -25.22 -35.96 11.76
CA LYS A 316 -25.13 -34.51 11.94
C LYS A 316 -25.04 -33.83 10.58
N LYS A 317 -25.97 -32.93 10.33
CA LYS A 317 -25.96 -32.05 9.15
C LYS A 317 -25.33 -30.73 9.58
N GLU A 318 -24.05 -30.58 9.31
CA GLU A 318 -23.31 -29.35 9.61
C GLU A 318 -22.93 -28.63 8.32
N LYS A 319 -22.98 -27.30 8.34
CA LYS A 319 -22.61 -26.49 7.16
C LYS A 319 -21.11 -26.64 6.91
N PHE A 320 -20.73 -27.12 5.72
CA PHE A 320 -19.33 -27.22 5.34
C PHE A 320 -18.80 -25.85 4.90
N SER A 321 -17.56 -25.54 5.26
CA SER A 321 -16.90 -24.30 4.91
C SER A 321 -15.38 -24.45 4.91
N ARG A 322 -14.68 -23.46 4.36
CA ARG A 322 -13.21 -23.40 4.44
C ARG A 322 -12.69 -23.29 5.88
N PHE A 323 -13.51 -22.81 6.81
CA PHE A 323 -13.11 -22.57 8.20
C PHE A 323 -13.13 -23.83 9.06
N ASN A 324 -14.00 -24.81 8.76
CA ASN A 324 -14.06 -26.09 9.48
C ASN A 324 -13.41 -27.24 8.70
N TYR A 325 -12.89 -27.00 7.49
CA TYR A 325 -12.18 -28.02 6.70
C TYR A 325 -11.04 -28.72 7.46
N SER A 326 -10.19 -27.95 8.14
CA SER A 326 -9.07 -28.51 8.91
C SER A 326 -9.51 -29.39 10.09
N ILE A 327 -10.72 -29.14 10.63
CA ILE A 327 -11.29 -29.96 11.70
C ILE A 327 -11.58 -31.36 11.17
N TYR A 328 -12.21 -31.46 10.00
CA TYR A 328 -12.54 -32.76 9.39
C TYR A 328 -11.30 -33.53 8.92
N LEU A 329 -10.27 -32.83 8.43
CA LEU A 329 -8.98 -33.47 8.12
C LEU A 329 -8.25 -34.00 9.36
N GLY A 330 -8.56 -33.46 10.53
CA GLY A 330 -8.07 -33.94 11.83
C GLY A 330 -8.93 -35.06 12.43
N ASP A 331 -9.97 -35.54 11.76
CA ASP A 331 -10.81 -36.62 12.28
C ASP A 331 -10.08 -37.98 12.24
N LYS A 332 -10.39 -38.87 13.18
CA LYS A 332 -9.83 -40.23 13.23
C LYS A 332 -10.38 -41.11 12.10
N ASP A 333 -11.61 -40.87 11.68
CA ASP A 333 -12.23 -41.61 10.57
C ASP A 333 -11.67 -41.13 9.22
N GLN A 334 -11.05 -42.04 8.47
CA GLN A 334 -10.49 -41.75 7.16
C GLN A 334 -11.56 -41.35 6.13
N GLU A 335 -12.78 -41.87 6.25
CA GLU A 335 -13.86 -41.53 5.32
C GLU A 335 -14.33 -40.09 5.52
N ILE A 336 -14.35 -39.59 6.77
CA ILE A 336 -14.60 -38.17 7.06
C ILE A 336 -13.54 -37.29 6.36
N ARG A 337 -12.26 -37.66 6.50
CA ARG A 337 -11.15 -36.93 5.86
C ARG A 337 -11.30 -36.94 4.34
N ARG A 338 -11.62 -38.09 3.74
CA ARG A 338 -11.81 -38.28 2.30
C ARG A 338 -12.98 -37.46 1.76
N GLU A 339 -14.13 -37.51 2.43
CA GLU A 339 -15.33 -36.76 2.05
C GLU A 339 -15.06 -35.24 2.12
N ALA A 340 -14.46 -34.77 3.22
CA ALA A 340 -14.11 -33.37 3.39
C ALA A 340 -13.11 -32.90 2.34
N PHE A 341 -12.13 -33.73 2.00
CA PHE A 341 -11.18 -33.46 0.92
C PHE A 341 -11.91 -33.29 -0.42
N ASN A 342 -12.82 -34.19 -0.79
CA ASN A 342 -13.53 -34.09 -2.06
C ASN A 342 -14.45 -32.88 -2.14
N ILE A 343 -15.26 -32.64 -1.10
CA ILE A 343 -16.22 -31.52 -1.04
C ILE A 343 -15.51 -30.18 -1.24
N ILE A 344 -14.34 -29.97 -0.61
CA ILE A 344 -13.65 -28.69 -0.75
C ILE A 344 -13.17 -28.47 -2.18
N TYR A 345 -12.63 -29.50 -2.86
CA TYR A 345 -12.18 -29.34 -4.24
C TYR A 345 -13.32 -29.12 -5.21
N GLU A 346 -14.44 -29.84 -5.07
CA GLU A 346 -15.63 -29.64 -5.90
C GLU A 346 -16.08 -28.19 -5.89
N GLY A 347 -16.17 -27.56 -4.70
CA GLY A 347 -16.56 -26.14 -4.61
C GLY A 347 -15.54 -25.17 -5.23
N TYR A 348 -14.24 -25.49 -5.19
CA TYR A 348 -13.21 -24.65 -5.79
C TYR A 348 -13.13 -24.77 -7.32
N LEU A 349 -13.49 -25.93 -7.88
CA LEU A 349 -13.44 -26.18 -9.32
C LEU A 349 -14.40 -25.29 -10.12
N ASP A 350 -15.53 -24.91 -9.54
CA ASP A 350 -16.48 -23.94 -10.15
C ASP A 350 -15.83 -22.58 -10.48
N TYR A 351 -14.73 -22.25 -9.78
CA TYR A 351 -13.98 -20.99 -9.94
C TYR A 351 -12.53 -21.21 -10.40
N GLU A 352 -12.20 -22.41 -10.87
CA GLU A 352 -10.84 -22.80 -11.26
C GLU A 352 -10.23 -21.77 -12.22
N LYS A 353 -10.95 -21.44 -13.29
CA LYS A 353 -10.45 -20.55 -14.35
C LYS A 353 -10.09 -19.17 -13.79
N GLN A 354 -11.01 -18.54 -13.04
CA GLN A 354 -10.83 -17.18 -12.54
C GLN A 354 -9.71 -17.11 -11.50
N ILE A 355 -9.63 -18.11 -10.62
CA ILE A 355 -8.59 -18.18 -9.58
C ILE A 355 -7.22 -18.50 -10.21
N SER A 356 -7.17 -19.31 -11.26
CA SER A 356 -5.95 -19.62 -12.01
C SER A 356 -5.42 -18.42 -12.79
N GLU A 357 -6.28 -17.71 -13.53
CA GLU A 357 -5.91 -16.47 -14.23
C GLU A 357 -5.35 -15.41 -13.26
N LEU A 358 -5.95 -15.32 -12.07
CA LEU A 358 -5.45 -14.45 -11.01
C LEU A 358 -4.06 -14.88 -10.54
N LEU A 359 -3.82 -16.17 -10.32
CA LEU A 359 -2.51 -16.68 -9.91
C LEU A 359 -1.43 -16.44 -10.95
N ILE A 360 -1.72 -16.73 -12.23
CA ILE A 360 -0.80 -16.50 -13.34
C ILE A 360 -0.39 -15.03 -13.39
N THR A 361 -1.35 -14.12 -13.26
CA THR A 361 -1.10 -12.67 -13.21
C THR A 361 -0.19 -12.29 -12.05
N ILE A 362 -0.37 -12.91 -10.88
CA ILE A 362 0.45 -12.65 -9.69
C ILE A 362 1.89 -13.11 -9.96
N ILE A 363 2.09 -14.36 -10.39
CA ILE A 363 3.40 -14.97 -10.62
C ILE A 363 4.21 -14.19 -11.66
N GLN A 364 3.57 -13.79 -12.76
CA GLN A 364 4.21 -12.99 -13.82
C GLN A 364 4.73 -11.63 -13.32
N LYS A 365 4.08 -11.04 -12.31
CA LYS A 365 4.45 -9.75 -11.74
C LYS A 365 5.36 -9.85 -10.53
N SER A 366 5.31 -10.97 -9.81
CA SER A 366 5.95 -11.11 -8.51
C SER A 366 7.32 -11.77 -8.58
N SER A 367 7.58 -12.59 -9.60
CA SER A 367 8.71 -13.52 -9.64
C SER A 367 10.11 -12.88 -9.69
N SER A 368 10.25 -11.67 -10.22
CA SER A 368 11.54 -10.93 -10.24
C SER A 368 12.01 -10.45 -8.86
N HIS A 369 11.12 -10.45 -7.87
CA HIS A 369 11.31 -9.82 -6.57
C HIS A 369 11.43 -10.82 -5.39
N TYR A 370 11.49 -12.13 -5.64
CA TYR A 370 11.74 -13.10 -4.57
C TYR A 370 13.06 -12.80 -3.88
N PHE A 371 13.05 -12.67 -2.54
CA PHE A 371 14.23 -12.38 -1.70
C PHE A 371 14.95 -11.05 -1.97
N GLU A 372 14.26 -10.05 -2.52
CA GLU A 372 14.86 -8.74 -2.80
C GLU A 372 15.28 -7.98 -1.52
N ASP A 373 14.61 -8.24 -0.39
CA ASP A 373 14.97 -7.71 0.94
C ASP A 373 16.21 -8.40 1.55
N VAL A 374 16.69 -9.50 0.95
CA VAL A 374 17.82 -10.31 1.43
C VAL A 374 19.04 -10.07 0.57
N PHE A 375 18.85 -10.11 -0.74
CA PHE A 375 19.91 -9.98 -1.72
C PHE A 375 19.59 -8.83 -2.68
N GLN A 376 20.51 -7.89 -2.79
CA GLN A 376 20.36 -6.74 -3.68
C GLN A 376 20.46 -7.15 -5.16
N ASN A 377 21.26 -8.18 -5.46
CA ASN A 377 21.55 -8.64 -6.81
C ASN A 377 20.61 -9.77 -7.27
N GLN A 378 20.05 -9.65 -8.47
CA GLN A 378 19.16 -10.67 -9.05
C GLN A 378 19.85 -12.02 -9.31
N TYR A 379 21.14 -12.03 -9.65
CA TYR A 379 21.89 -13.28 -9.87
C TYR A 379 22.03 -14.07 -8.56
N GLU A 380 22.44 -13.41 -7.48
CA GLU A 380 22.51 -14.01 -6.14
C GLU A 380 21.16 -14.58 -5.70
N ARG A 381 20.05 -13.87 -6.00
CA ARG A 381 18.70 -14.38 -5.72
C ARG A 381 18.40 -15.67 -6.48
N LYS A 382 18.71 -15.72 -7.77
CA LYS A 382 18.46 -16.92 -8.60
C LYS A 382 19.33 -18.09 -8.16
N ASP A 383 20.60 -17.83 -7.87
CA ASP A 383 21.54 -18.85 -7.41
C ASP A 383 21.11 -19.39 -6.05
N PHE A 384 20.74 -18.52 -5.11
CA PHE A 384 20.19 -18.91 -3.81
C PHE A 384 18.92 -19.76 -3.93
N ILE A 385 17.95 -19.33 -4.76
CA ILE A 385 16.71 -20.08 -4.99
C ILE A 385 16.99 -21.46 -5.61
N SER A 386 17.92 -21.54 -6.55
CA SER A 386 18.28 -22.82 -7.19
C SER A 386 18.98 -23.74 -6.19
N ASN A 387 19.91 -23.20 -5.41
CA ASN A 387 20.65 -23.95 -4.39
C ASN A 387 19.72 -24.48 -3.30
N ILE A 388 18.78 -23.68 -2.80
CA ILE A 388 17.87 -24.13 -1.74
C ILE A 388 16.96 -25.28 -2.22
N PHE A 389 16.49 -25.25 -3.48
CA PHE A 389 15.73 -26.38 -4.03
C PHE A 389 16.59 -27.62 -4.18
N ASN A 390 17.82 -27.49 -4.68
CA ASN A 390 18.75 -28.62 -4.75
C ASN A 390 18.97 -29.25 -3.37
N LEU A 391 19.23 -28.43 -2.34
CA LEU A 391 19.40 -28.91 -0.96
C LEU A 391 18.15 -29.63 -0.43
N VAL A 392 16.96 -29.12 -0.73
CA VAL A 392 15.70 -29.80 -0.37
C VAL A 392 15.60 -31.16 -1.05
N HIS A 393 15.87 -31.24 -2.35
CA HIS A 393 15.77 -32.48 -3.12
C HIS A 393 16.84 -33.50 -2.73
N ASP A 394 18.07 -33.06 -2.43
CA ASP A 394 19.14 -33.93 -1.93
C ASP A 394 18.78 -34.57 -0.57
N ASN A 395 17.93 -33.90 0.22
CA ASN A 395 17.49 -34.36 1.54
C ASN A 395 16.03 -34.86 1.58
N ILE A 396 15.33 -34.89 0.45
CA ILE A 396 13.89 -35.22 0.37
C ILE A 396 13.58 -36.65 0.84
N TYR A 397 14.59 -37.54 0.78
CA TYR A 397 14.48 -38.90 1.28
C TYR A 397 14.02 -38.94 2.75
N TYR A 398 14.52 -38.05 3.61
CA TYR A 398 14.11 -38.02 5.02
C TYR A 398 12.63 -37.62 5.17
N PHE A 399 12.15 -36.69 4.34
CA PHE A 399 10.74 -36.31 4.32
C PHE A 399 9.85 -37.48 3.87
N LYS A 400 10.24 -38.20 2.81
CA LYS A 400 9.54 -39.41 2.33
C LYS A 400 9.55 -40.52 3.38
N LYS A 401 10.67 -40.74 4.06
CA LYS A 401 10.79 -41.69 5.17
C LYS A 401 9.85 -41.33 6.33
N TYR A 402 9.70 -40.05 6.65
CA TYR A 402 8.71 -39.62 7.64
C TYR A 402 7.28 -39.98 7.24
N ALA A 403 6.89 -39.75 5.98
CA ALA A 403 5.58 -40.18 5.47
C ALA A 403 5.40 -41.71 5.58
N GLU A 404 6.44 -42.49 5.32
CA GLU A 404 6.41 -43.95 5.46
C GLU A 404 6.21 -44.40 6.91
N LEU A 405 6.90 -43.76 7.87
CA LEU A 405 6.71 -44.03 9.30
C LEU A 405 5.28 -43.69 9.72
N ARG A 406 4.75 -42.54 9.28
CA ARG A 406 3.35 -42.15 9.54
C ARG A 406 2.37 -43.18 9.00
N ARG A 407 2.56 -43.66 7.76
CA ARG A 407 1.75 -44.73 7.18
C ARG A 407 1.77 -46.01 8.04
N LYS A 408 2.96 -46.45 8.48
CA LYS A 408 3.12 -47.65 9.32
C LYS A 408 2.39 -47.51 10.65
N ILE A 409 2.48 -46.34 11.28
CA ILE A 409 1.82 -46.04 12.56
C ILE A 409 0.30 -45.94 12.39
N ALA A 410 -0.17 -45.36 11.29
CA ALA A 410 -1.60 -45.18 11.01
C ALA A 410 -2.34 -46.50 10.80
N GLN A 411 -1.65 -47.56 10.37
CA GLN A 411 -2.23 -48.88 10.09
C GLN A 411 -3.43 -48.82 9.11
N LEU A 412 -3.36 -47.92 8.13
CA LEU A 412 -4.38 -47.74 7.10
C LEU A 412 -4.02 -48.56 5.84
N ASP A 413 -5.02 -49.18 5.22
CA ASP A 413 -4.86 -49.98 3.99
C ASP A 413 -4.27 -49.14 2.84
N THR A 414 -4.78 -47.92 2.67
CA THR A 414 -4.24 -46.92 1.76
C THR A 414 -4.04 -45.63 2.54
N PHE A 415 -2.85 -45.04 2.42
CA PHE A 415 -2.49 -43.80 3.09
C PHE A 415 -2.48 -42.68 2.08
N TYR A 416 -3.40 -41.74 2.21
CA TYR A 416 -3.62 -40.65 1.26
C TYR A 416 -2.89 -39.38 1.65
N LEU A 417 -2.71 -38.47 0.70
CA LEU A 417 -2.11 -37.15 0.95
C LEU A 417 -2.78 -36.39 2.11
N PHE A 418 -4.11 -36.50 2.25
CA PHE A 418 -4.83 -35.85 3.34
C PHE A 418 -4.58 -36.48 4.72
N ASP A 419 -4.14 -37.75 4.78
CA ASP A 419 -3.78 -38.42 6.03
C ASP A 419 -2.48 -37.89 6.63
N MET A 420 -1.66 -37.18 5.84
CA MET A 420 -0.48 -36.46 6.34
C MET A 420 -0.84 -35.35 7.34
N GLN A 421 -2.09 -34.90 7.39
CA GLN A 421 -2.53 -33.79 8.26
C GLN A 421 -3.19 -34.27 9.56
N PHE A 422 -3.61 -35.53 9.64
CA PHE A 422 -4.23 -36.10 10.83
C PHE A 422 -3.18 -36.39 11.90
N ASN A 423 -3.38 -35.93 13.14
CA ASN A 423 -2.43 -36.19 14.22
C ASN A 423 -2.57 -37.63 14.73
N LEU A 424 -1.56 -38.48 14.46
CA LEU A 424 -1.65 -39.93 14.68
C LEU A 424 -1.62 -40.31 16.15
N LEU A 425 -0.90 -39.53 16.97
CA LEU A 425 -0.67 -39.85 18.38
C LEU A 425 -1.42 -38.91 19.34
N SER A 426 -2.24 -37.98 18.83
CA SER A 426 -3.07 -37.15 19.71
C SER A 426 -4.25 -37.94 20.30
N ASN A 427 -4.12 -38.26 21.58
CA ASN A 427 -5.24 -38.70 22.42
C ASN A 427 -5.71 -37.54 23.31
N LYS A 428 -6.98 -37.58 23.74
CA LYS A 428 -7.57 -36.61 24.68
C LYS A 428 -6.78 -36.47 26.01
N ASN A 429 -5.87 -37.40 26.29
CA ASN A 429 -4.97 -37.38 27.45
C ASN A 429 -3.75 -36.45 27.29
N ASN A 430 -3.57 -35.81 26.12
CA ASN A 430 -2.45 -34.88 25.85
C ASN A 430 -2.82 -33.40 26.00
N MET A 431 -3.93 -33.10 26.69
CA MET A 431 -4.27 -31.72 27.05
C MET A 431 -3.30 -31.19 28.11
N ILE A 432 -2.93 -29.93 27.97
CA ILE A 432 -2.07 -29.20 28.91
C ILE A 432 -2.80 -27.95 29.40
N SER A 433 -2.69 -27.67 30.70
CA SER A 433 -3.30 -26.46 31.25
C SER A 433 -2.57 -25.21 30.75
N LEU A 434 -3.28 -24.08 30.72
CA LEU A 434 -2.66 -22.81 30.34
C LEU A 434 -1.51 -22.45 31.30
N ASP A 435 -1.66 -22.70 32.60
CA ASP A 435 -0.63 -22.38 33.59
C ASP A 435 0.63 -23.22 33.41
N GLU A 436 0.49 -24.52 33.12
CA GLU A 436 1.63 -25.36 32.76
C GLU A 436 2.28 -24.90 31.45
N SER A 437 1.48 -24.49 30.47
CA SER A 437 1.98 -23.96 29.20
C SER A 437 2.82 -22.71 29.39
N LYS A 438 2.35 -21.76 30.20
CA LYS A 438 3.08 -20.55 30.58
C LYS A 438 4.42 -20.91 31.24
N LYS A 439 4.42 -21.86 32.18
CA LYS A 439 5.65 -22.33 32.85
C LYS A 439 6.64 -22.93 31.88
N ILE A 440 6.19 -23.80 30.97
CA ILE A 440 7.05 -24.40 29.93
C ILE A 440 7.72 -23.31 29.10
N ILE A 441 6.95 -22.34 28.60
CA ILE A 441 7.45 -21.25 27.77
C ILE A 441 8.48 -20.41 28.53
N LEU A 442 8.17 -19.98 29.76
CA LEU A 442 9.08 -19.15 30.57
C LEU A 442 10.39 -19.87 30.90
N VAL A 443 10.35 -21.19 31.13
CA VAL A 443 11.56 -21.97 31.38
C VAL A 443 12.38 -22.13 30.09
N ALA A 444 11.73 -22.46 28.99
CA ALA A 444 12.39 -22.68 27.70
C ALA A 444 13.04 -21.38 27.16
N LEU A 445 12.37 -20.24 27.31
CA LEU A 445 12.86 -18.94 26.82
C LEU A 445 13.78 -18.22 27.82
N ARG A 446 14.08 -18.83 28.97
CA ARG A 446 14.92 -18.21 30.02
C ARG A 446 16.30 -17.79 29.50
N CYS A 447 16.85 -18.50 28.51
CA CYS A 447 18.14 -18.17 27.90
C CYS A 447 18.16 -16.81 27.19
N LEU A 448 17.00 -16.27 26.82
CA LEU A 448 16.86 -14.96 26.18
C LEU A 448 16.89 -13.79 27.18
N ASN A 449 16.84 -14.07 28.48
CA ASN A 449 16.81 -13.07 29.56
C ASN A 449 15.65 -12.05 29.45
N LYS A 450 14.50 -12.44 28.88
CA LYS A 450 13.29 -11.58 28.73
C LYS A 450 12.13 -11.96 29.67
N ASN A 451 12.40 -12.69 30.75
CA ASN A 451 11.35 -13.24 31.62
C ASN A 451 10.45 -12.18 32.27
N GLU A 452 10.99 -11.03 32.65
CA GLU A 452 10.20 -9.95 33.24
C GLU A 452 9.13 -9.44 32.27
N PHE A 453 9.54 -9.15 31.03
CA PHE A 453 8.64 -8.75 29.95
C PHE A 453 7.63 -9.85 29.57
N LEU A 454 8.08 -11.11 29.50
CA LEU A 454 7.19 -12.23 29.21
C LEU A 454 6.14 -12.42 30.32
N ASN A 455 6.51 -12.28 31.58
CA ASN A 455 5.56 -12.32 32.70
C ASN A 455 4.56 -11.17 32.62
N GLU A 456 5.03 -9.95 32.30
CA GLU A 456 4.16 -8.79 32.11
C GLU A 456 3.09 -9.04 31.04
N LEU A 457 3.47 -9.60 29.89
CA LEU A 457 2.53 -9.98 28.84
C LEU A 457 1.52 -11.03 29.31
N ILE A 458 2.02 -12.07 29.96
CA ILE A 458 1.27 -13.27 30.34
C ILE A 458 0.27 -13.00 31.48
N ASP A 459 0.60 -12.10 32.40
CA ASP A 459 -0.17 -11.87 33.62
C ASP A 459 -1.05 -10.60 33.56
N ASN A 460 -0.70 -9.60 32.74
CA ASN A 460 -1.41 -8.30 32.71
C ASN A 460 -2.42 -8.16 31.56
N GLY A 461 -2.94 -9.26 31.02
CA GLY A 461 -4.06 -9.23 30.07
C GLY A 461 -3.71 -8.83 28.64
N HIS A 462 -2.42 -8.91 28.27
CA HIS A 462 -1.95 -8.63 26.89
C HIS A 462 -2.19 -9.79 25.92
N ILE A 463 -2.72 -10.91 26.39
CA ILE A 463 -2.96 -12.11 25.59
C ILE A 463 -4.45 -12.47 25.60
N ASP A 464 -5.12 -12.30 24.46
CA ASP A 464 -6.46 -12.82 24.22
C ASP A 464 -6.39 -14.31 23.88
N ILE A 465 -6.57 -15.16 24.89
CA ILE A 465 -6.38 -16.62 24.79
C ILE A 465 -7.67 -17.36 24.42
N HIS A 466 -8.82 -16.92 24.93
CA HIS A 466 -10.04 -17.72 24.87
C HIS A 466 -10.76 -17.56 23.52
N ASN A 467 -11.06 -18.71 22.90
CA ASN A 467 -11.96 -18.77 21.75
C ASN A 467 -13.38 -18.38 22.16
N ARG A 468 -13.96 -17.41 21.46
CA ARG A 468 -15.35 -16.94 21.67
C ARG A 468 -16.01 -16.59 20.35
N LYS A 469 -17.34 -16.64 20.31
CA LYS A 469 -18.13 -16.26 19.14
C LYS A 469 -17.72 -14.84 18.67
N ASN A 470 -17.52 -14.68 17.36
CA ASN A 470 -17.09 -13.44 16.70
C ASN A 470 -15.64 -12.98 17.00
N LYS A 471 -14.81 -13.80 17.66
CA LYS A 471 -13.36 -13.54 17.70
C LYS A 471 -12.80 -13.63 16.27
N LYS A 472 -11.92 -12.71 15.90
CA LYS A 472 -11.24 -12.74 14.60
C LYS A 472 -10.40 -14.02 14.51
N ASN A 473 -10.57 -14.78 13.43
CA ASN A 473 -9.80 -16.00 13.20
C ASN A 473 -8.32 -15.68 12.95
N GLY A 474 -7.45 -16.62 13.33
CA GLY A 474 -6.01 -16.52 13.21
C GLY A 474 -5.33 -16.25 14.54
N ASN A 475 -4.00 -16.42 14.55
CA ASN A 475 -3.13 -16.05 15.65
C ASN A 475 -2.23 -14.91 15.15
N TYR A 476 -2.06 -13.87 15.97
CA TYR A 476 -1.24 -12.72 15.59
C TYR A 476 -0.87 -11.86 16.80
N THR A 477 0.32 -11.26 16.72
CA THR A 477 0.79 -10.17 17.58
C THR A 477 0.57 -8.82 16.89
N VAL A 478 -0.09 -7.89 17.60
CA VAL A 478 -0.34 -6.53 17.12
C VAL A 478 0.68 -5.58 17.73
N PRO A 479 1.45 -4.83 16.89
CA PRO A 479 2.27 -3.74 17.40
C PRO A 479 1.36 -2.63 17.93
N CYS A 480 1.62 -2.19 19.16
CA CYS A 480 0.92 -1.08 19.80
C CYS A 480 1.81 0.17 19.80
N LYS A 481 1.21 1.36 19.68
CA LYS A 481 1.91 2.66 19.78
C LYS A 481 2.46 2.94 21.19
N TYR A 482 2.19 2.05 22.14
CA TYR A 482 2.58 2.08 23.54
C TYR A 482 3.18 0.71 23.90
N PRO A 483 4.11 0.63 24.87
CA PRO A 483 5.30 -0.22 24.81
C PRO A 483 5.08 -1.73 24.88
N ILE A 484 3.84 -2.19 25.11
CA ILE A 484 3.56 -3.61 25.31
C ILE A 484 2.59 -4.09 24.21
N PRO A 485 2.98 -5.06 23.38
CA PRO A 485 2.15 -5.57 22.29
C PRO A 485 0.94 -6.36 22.79
N TYR A 486 -0.01 -6.60 21.90
CA TYR A 486 -1.18 -7.43 22.18
C TYR A 486 -1.17 -8.71 21.33
N ILE A 487 -1.35 -9.86 21.97
CA ILE A 487 -1.36 -11.17 21.32
C ILE A 487 -2.80 -11.69 21.28
N SER A 488 -3.25 -12.15 20.12
CA SER A 488 -4.51 -12.88 19.98
C SER A 488 -4.23 -14.29 19.51
N ILE A 489 -4.62 -15.29 20.29
CA ILE A 489 -4.45 -16.71 19.97
C ILE A 489 -5.75 -17.49 20.15
N SER A 490 -5.96 -18.48 19.30
CA SER A 490 -7.05 -19.46 19.41
C SER A 490 -6.55 -20.69 20.18
N TYR A 491 -6.43 -20.58 21.50
CA TYR A 491 -5.81 -21.61 22.34
C TYR A 491 -6.77 -22.76 22.65
N ASP A 492 -6.34 -23.99 22.37
CA ASP A 492 -7.13 -25.23 22.50
C ASP A 492 -6.56 -26.24 23.52
N SER A 493 -5.68 -25.79 24.41
CA SER A 493 -5.05 -26.64 25.45
C SER A 493 -4.24 -27.82 24.91
N THR A 494 -3.70 -27.69 23.69
CA THR A 494 -2.76 -28.65 23.10
C THR A 494 -1.33 -28.13 23.13
N TYR A 495 -0.34 -29.03 23.02
CA TYR A 495 1.05 -28.62 22.82
C TYR A 495 1.26 -27.83 21.53
N SER A 496 0.44 -28.05 20.48
CA SER A 496 0.45 -27.20 19.29
C SER A 496 0.12 -25.75 19.64
N SER A 497 -0.89 -25.51 20.49
CA SER A 497 -1.21 -24.18 20.99
C SER A 497 -0.11 -23.57 21.87
N VAL A 498 0.67 -24.39 22.60
CA VAL A 498 1.85 -23.91 23.33
C VAL A 498 2.91 -23.37 22.38
N ILE A 499 3.19 -24.07 21.29
CA ILE A 499 4.16 -23.62 20.29
C ILE A 499 3.65 -22.38 19.55
N THR A 500 2.36 -22.33 19.20
CA THR A 500 1.76 -21.12 18.63
C THR A 500 1.87 -19.93 19.58
N LEU A 501 1.66 -20.12 20.89
CA LEU A 501 1.86 -19.03 21.86
C LEU A 501 3.33 -18.59 21.93
N ALA A 502 4.27 -19.53 21.86
CA ALA A 502 5.69 -19.22 21.80
C ALA A 502 6.07 -18.41 20.55
N HIS A 503 5.49 -18.74 19.39
CA HIS A 503 5.66 -18.00 18.13
C HIS A 503 5.26 -16.53 18.30
N GLU A 504 4.05 -16.27 18.80
CA GLU A 504 3.54 -14.90 18.99
C GLU A 504 4.35 -14.13 20.04
N LEU A 505 4.81 -14.80 21.09
CA LEU A 505 5.72 -14.21 22.08
C LEU A 505 7.10 -13.88 21.49
N GLY A 506 7.57 -14.65 20.52
CA GLY A 506 8.79 -14.33 19.76
C GLY A 506 8.67 -13.01 19.00
N HIS A 507 7.52 -12.77 18.34
CA HIS A 507 7.24 -11.44 17.76
C HIS A 507 7.19 -10.34 18.83
N ALA A 508 6.59 -10.62 19.99
CA ALA A 508 6.52 -9.63 21.07
C ALA A 508 7.92 -9.28 21.62
N ILE A 509 8.81 -10.26 21.76
CA ILE A 509 10.22 -10.04 22.10
C ILE A 509 10.92 -9.19 21.03
N GLY A 510 10.64 -9.47 19.75
CA GLY A 510 11.01 -8.64 18.60
C GLY A 510 10.71 -7.16 18.80
N MET A 511 9.47 -6.87 19.21
CA MET A 511 8.94 -5.52 19.38
C MET A 511 9.54 -4.76 20.57
N LEU A 512 10.00 -5.46 21.61
CA LEU A 512 10.51 -4.85 22.84
C LEU A 512 11.73 -3.96 22.61
N GLU A 513 12.69 -4.44 21.81
CA GLU A 513 14.04 -3.84 21.70
C GLU A 513 14.27 -3.16 20.34
N SER A 514 13.30 -3.21 19.42
CA SER A 514 13.43 -2.62 18.09
C SER A 514 13.14 -1.11 18.13
N ASP A 515 14.07 -0.28 17.65
CA ASP A 515 13.89 1.18 17.56
C ASP A 515 12.62 1.59 16.77
N ASP A 516 12.31 0.83 15.72
CA ASP A 516 11.14 1.03 14.87
C ASP A 516 10.71 -0.33 14.28
N TYR A 517 9.95 -1.11 15.08
CA TYR A 517 9.53 -2.46 14.68
C TYR A 517 8.76 -2.47 13.35
N MET A 518 8.08 -1.37 12.99
CA MET A 518 7.34 -1.27 11.73
C MET A 518 8.25 -1.29 10.48
N LYS A 519 9.56 -1.05 10.66
CA LYS A 519 10.57 -1.16 9.60
C LYS A 519 11.27 -2.51 9.56
N VAL A 520 11.08 -3.36 10.56
CA VAL A 520 11.70 -4.69 10.59
C VAL A 520 11.11 -5.53 9.46
N PRO A 521 11.92 -6.05 8.52
CA PRO A 521 11.44 -6.91 7.45
C PRO A 521 10.69 -8.13 8.00
N VAL A 522 9.59 -8.53 7.36
CA VAL A 522 8.78 -9.70 7.78
C VAL A 522 9.64 -10.95 7.94
N PHE A 523 10.64 -11.13 7.08
CA PHE A 523 11.58 -12.24 7.18
C PHE A 523 12.31 -12.27 8.54
N ILE A 524 12.79 -11.12 9.01
CA ILE A 524 13.47 -11.02 10.32
C ILE A 524 12.47 -11.25 11.46
N GLN A 525 11.23 -10.77 11.33
CA GLN A 525 10.18 -11.02 12.33
C GLN A 525 9.87 -12.52 12.48
N GLU A 526 9.81 -13.27 11.37
CA GLU A 526 9.60 -14.71 11.39
C GLU A 526 10.80 -15.48 11.97
N ILE A 527 12.02 -14.97 11.83
CA ILE A 527 13.20 -15.55 12.50
C ILE A 527 13.07 -15.40 14.02
N GLN A 528 12.62 -14.24 14.51
CA GLN A 528 12.39 -14.01 15.96
C GLN A 528 11.35 -14.99 16.52
N ALA A 529 10.24 -15.17 15.81
CA ALA A 529 9.20 -16.13 16.20
C ALA A 529 9.70 -17.59 16.14
N SER A 530 10.45 -17.94 15.09
CA SER A 530 11.02 -19.28 14.91
C SER A 530 12.06 -19.66 15.96
N ILE A 531 12.87 -18.70 16.44
CA ILE A 531 13.79 -18.93 17.58
C ILE A 531 13.00 -19.35 18.82
N ALA A 532 11.90 -18.65 19.13
CA ALA A 532 11.07 -18.96 20.30
C ALA A 532 10.42 -20.34 20.17
N GLU A 533 9.88 -20.70 19.00
CA GLU A 533 9.37 -22.05 18.73
C GLU A 533 10.45 -23.13 18.95
N ALA A 534 11.63 -22.94 18.36
CA ALA A 534 12.73 -23.89 18.41
C ALA A 534 13.21 -24.14 19.86
N LEU A 535 13.33 -23.08 20.67
CA LEU A 535 13.73 -23.19 22.08
C LEU A 535 12.72 -23.99 22.90
N VAL A 536 11.40 -23.76 22.68
CA VAL A 536 10.35 -24.52 23.36
C VAL A 536 10.33 -25.98 22.91
N MET A 537 10.46 -26.24 21.61
CA MET A 537 10.50 -27.60 21.07
C MET A 537 11.71 -28.40 21.58
N ARG A 538 12.89 -27.77 21.68
CA ARG A 538 14.09 -28.36 22.27
C ARG A 538 13.91 -28.66 23.75
N TYR A 539 13.30 -27.73 24.50
CA TYR A 539 13.01 -27.96 25.91
C TYR A 539 12.10 -29.19 26.10
N LEU A 540 11.05 -29.33 25.31
CA LEU A 540 10.13 -30.47 25.36
C LEU A 540 10.83 -31.78 24.98
N THR A 541 11.57 -31.79 23.87
CA THR A 541 12.15 -33.02 23.31
C THR A 541 13.42 -33.49 24.03
N ASN A 542 14.20 -32.59 24.66
CA ASN A 542 15.40 -32.98 25.39
C ASN A 542 15.14 -33.41 26.83
N ASN A 543 14.17 -32.79 27.52
CA ASN A 543 13.92 -33.10 28.94
C ASN A 543 12.95 -34.26 29.13
N THR A 544 12.06 -34.50 28.17
CA THR A 544 11.08 -35.58 28.27
C THR A 544 10.74 -36.08 26.87
N PRO A 545 11.59 -36.89 26.21
CA PRO A 545 11.42 -37.32 24.82
C PRO A 545 10.23 -38.29 24.68
N LYS A 546 9.03 -37.73 24.73
CA LYS A 546 7.79 -38.43 24.41
C LYS A 546 7.63 -38.46 22.90
N ILE A 547 7.09 -39.56 22.40
CA ILE A 547 6.86 -39.75 20.97
C ILE A 547 5.99 -38.63 20.38
N GLU A 548 5.06 -38.09 21.15
CA GLU A 548 4.16 -37.02 20.73
C GLU A 548 4.86 -35.66 20.58
N TYR A 549 5.92 -35.40 21.36
CA TYR A 549 6.72 -34.18 21.19
C TYR A 549 7.62 -34.28 19.97
N LEU A 550 8.13 -35.48 19.68
CA LEU A 550 8.90 -35.74 18.46
C LEU A 550 8.01 -35.66 17.22
N GLU A 551 6.80 -36.25 17.26
CA GLU A 551 5.81 -36.10 16.18
C GLU A 551 5.45 -34.63 15.97
N LEU A 552 5.17 -33.88 17.05
CA LEU A 552 4.90 -32.45 16.97
C LEU A 552 6.07 -31.69 16.31
N TYR A 553 7.31 -32.06 16.61
CA TYR A 553 8.48 -31.42 16.00
C TYR A 553 8.61 -31.75 14.53
N LEU A 554 8.51 -33.03 14.16
CA LEU A 554 8.57 -33.46 12.77
C LEU A 554 7.42 -32.88 11.95
N GLU A 555 6.24 -32.71 12.54
CA GLU A 555 5.12 -32.00 11.92
C GLU A 555 5.44 -30.53 11.66
N LYS A 556 6.15 -29.84 12.55
CA LYS A 556 6.62 -28.46 12.30
C LYS A 556 7.60 -28.38 11.13
N TYR A 557 8.57 -29.30 11.05
CA TYR A 557 9.44 -29.41 9.88
C TYR A 557 8.62 -29.69 8.61
N ARG A 558 7.62 -30.58 8.66
CA ARG A 558 6.75 -30.82 7.51
C ARG A 558 5.96 -29.57 7.13
N SER A 559 5.26 -28.92 8.06
CA SER A 559 4.30 -27.86 7.77
C SER A 559 4.94 -26.50 7.48
N ASN A 560 6.00 -26.16 8.21
CA ASN A 560 6.64 -24.85 8.13
C ASN A 560 7.80 -24.86 7.15
N PHE A 561 8.44 -26.01 6.92
CA PHE A 561 9.54 -26.14 5.96
C PHE A 561 9.13 -26.84 4.67
N PHE A 562 9.02 -28.18 4.65
CA PHE A 562 8.86 -28.95 3.41
C PHE A 562 7.59 -28.56 2.63
N ARG A 563 6.47 -28.35 3.32
CA ARG A 563 5.20 -27.93 2.69
C ARG A 563 5.31 -26.55 2.07
N GLN A 564 6.00 -25.60 2.72
CA GLN A 564 6.17 -24.24 2.19
C GLN A 564 7.18 -24.22 1.04
N MET A 565 8.28 -24.97 1.15
CA MET A 565 9.23 -25.16 0.05
C MET A 565 8.57 -25.78 -1.17
N MET A 566 7.69 -26.77 -0.99
CA MET A 566 6.90 -27.35 -2.07
C MET A 566 5.99 -26.31 -2.75
N LEU A 567 5.31 -25.45 -1.99
CA LEU A 567 4.47 -24.36 -2.56
C LEU A 567 5.33 -23.34 -3.29
N PHE A 568 6.48 -22.97 -2.71
CA PHE A 568 7.39 -22.02 -3.30
C PHE A 568 8.01 -22.56 -4.59
N GLU A 569 8.39 -23.83 -4.62
CA GLU A 569 8.90 -24.49 -5.83
C GLU A 569 7.86 -24.57 -6.93
N PHE A 570 6.60 -24.83 -6.58
CA PHE A 570 5.49 -24.73 -7.54
C PHE A 570 5.36 -23.30 -8.11
N GLU A 571 5.37 -22.28 -7.26
CA GLU A 571 5.29 -20.87 -7.69
C GLU A 571 6.46 -20.52 -8.62
N TYR A 572 7.67 -20.93 -8.25
CA TYR A 572 8.89 -20.71 -9.01
C TYR A 572 8.90 -21.47 -10.35
N LYS A 573 8.53 -22.76 -10.36
CA LYS A 573 8.42 -23.54 -11.61
C LYS A 573 7.39 -22.94 -12.55
N CYS A 574 6.28 -22.41 -12.03
CA CYS A 574 5.33 -21.65 -12.82
C CYS A 574 5.96 -20.38 -13.41
N SER A 575 6.75 -19.64 -12.64
CA SER A 575 7.40 -18.41 -13.12
C SER A 575 8.45 -18.64 -14.20
N GLN A 576 9.00 -19.86 -14.31
CA GLN A 576 9.96 -20.23 -15.36
C GLN A 576 9.27 -20.68 -16.67
N LYS A 577 7.93 -20.71 -16.75
CA LYS A 577 7.21 -21.12 -17.96
C LYS A 577 6.85 -19.90 -18.82
N ASP A 578 7.30 -19.90 -20.07
CA ASP A 578 6.98 -18.84 -21.04
C ASP A 578 5.49 -18.80 -21.42
N ASN A 579 4.83 -19.96 -21.45
CA ASN A 579 3.42 -20.12 -21.86
C ASN A 579 2.57 -20.71 -20.72
N LEU A 580 2.70 -20.18 -19.49
CA LEU A 580 1.85 -20.60 -18.38
C LEU A 580 0.37 -20.22 -18.64
N ASP A 581 -0.51 -21.21 -18.66
CA ASP A 581 -1.95 -21.03 -18.79
C ASP A 581 -2.75 -21.83 -17.75
N VAL A 582 -4.07 -21.64 -17.74
CA VAL A 582 -5.01 -22.28 -16.81
C VAL A 582 -4.99 -23.81 -16.92
N ASN A 583 -4.66 -24.37 -18.09
CA ASN A 583 -4.64 -25.81 -18.29
C ASN A 583 -3.30 -26.43 -17.84
N LEU A 584 -2.22 -25.66 -17.87
CA LEU A 584 -0.88 -26.12 -17.50
C LEU A 584 -0.65 -26.07 -15.99
N ILE A 585 -1.18 -25.05 -15.30
CA ILE A 585 -0.90 -24.82 -13.88
C ILE A 585 -1.23 -26.03 -12.95
N PRO A 586 -2.34 -26.78 -13.13
CA PRO A 586 -2.60 -27.95 -12.31
C PRO A 586 -1.57 -29.06 -12.53
N ASN A 587 -1.06 -29.21 -13.76
CA ASN A 587 -0.03 -30.21 -14.06
C ASN A 587 1.32 -29.86 -13.43
N VAL A 588 1.67 -28.57 -13.39
CA VAL A 588 2.86 -28.12 -12.65
C VAL A 588 2.72 -28.47 -11.16
N PHE A 589 1.55 -28.20 -10.56
CA PHE A 589 1.30 -28.53 -9.15
C PHE A 589 1.37 -30.04 -8.92
N ARG A 590 0.78 -30.84 -9.81
CA ARG A 590 0.83 -32.30 -9.72
C ARG A 590 2.28 -32.83 -9.76
N ASN A 591 3.08 -32.34 -10.69
CA ASN A 591 4.48 -32.77 -10.81
C ASN A 591 5.26 -32.46 -9.53
N VAL A 592 5.05 -31.28 -8.93
CA VAL A 592 5.70 -30.92 -7.66
C VAL A 592 5.24 -31.83 -6.52
N LEU A 593 3.96 -32.21 -6.46
CA LEU A 593 3.50 -33.20 -5.49
C LEU A 593 4.21 -34.55 -5.69
N ASP A 594 4.34 -35.02 -6.93
CA ASP A 594 4.98 -36.30 -7.26
C ASP A 594 6.50 -36.30 -6.99
N GLU A 595 7.15 -35.12 -7.02
CA GLU A 595 8.57 -35.00 -6.63
C GLU A 595 8.76 -35.13 -5.11
N TYR A 596 7.88 -34.49 -4.32
CA TYR A 596 8.00 -34.43 -2.85
C TYR A 596 7.50 -35.71 -2.17
N TYR A 597 6.46 -36.35 -2.70
CA TYR A 597 5.87 -37.56 -2.12
C TYR A 597 6.24 -38.80 -2.90
N ASP A 598 6.46 -39.90 -2.19
CA ASP A 598 6.59 -41.22 -2.82
C ASP A 598 5.19 -41.80 -3.08
N LYS A 599 4.85 -42.01 -4.35
CA LYS A 599 3.55 -42.55 -4.77
C LYS A 599 3.26 -43.97 -4.26
N ASP A 600 4.31 -44.72 -3.92
CA ASP A 600 4.18 -46.08 -3.37
C ASP A 600 3.89 -46.04 -1.86
N VAL A 601 4.07 -44.88 -1.22
CA VAL A 601 3.83 -44.65 0.21
C VAL A 601 2.57 -43.80 0.43
N VAL A 602 2.42 -42.73 -0.33
CA VAL A 602 1.33 -41.76 -0.19
C VAL A 602 0.53 -41.71 -1.50
N HIS A 603 -0.73 -42.14 -1.43
CA HIS A 603 -1.64 -42.02 -2.54
C HIS A 603 -2.07 -40.56 -2.71
N ILE A 604 -1.82 -39.97 -3.86
CA ILE A 604 -2.14 -38.57 -4.17
C ILE A 604 -3.40 -38.56 -5.05
N PRO A 605 -4.58 -38.16 -4.51
CA PRO A 605 -5.80 -38.10 -5.30
C PRO A 605 -5.69 -37.12 -6.49
N ASP A 606 -6.42 -37.38 -7.58
CA ASP A 606 -6.32 -36.57 -8.80
C ASP A 606 -6.68 -35.09 -8.60
N ASN A 607 -7.67 -34.81 -7.75
CA ASN A 607 -8.07 -33.45 -7.40
C ASN A 607 -7.04 -32.68 -6.56
N ALA A 608 -6.04 -33.36 -5.98
CA ALA A 608 -4.96 -32.70 -5.22
C ALA A 608 -4.17 -31.68 -6.06
N LYS A 609 -4.12 -31.87 -7.39
CA LYS A 609 -3.47 -30.95 -8.33
C LYS A 609 -4.08 -29.54 -8.35
N TYR A 610 -5.29 -29.39 -7.82
CA TYR A 610 -6.00 -28.11 -7.71
C TYR A 610 -5.79 -27.41 -6.35
N GLU A 611 -4.87 -27.91 -5.52
CA GLU A 611 -4.66 -27.34 -4.18
C GLU A 611 -4.23 -25.86 -4.19
N TYR A 612 -3.58 -25.41 -5.26
CA TYR A 612 -3.26 -24.00 -5.42
C TYR A 612 -4.51 -23.10 -5.36
N LEU A 613 -5.67 -23.56 -5.84
CA LEU A 613 -6.92 -22.80 -5.82
C LEU A 613 -7.35 -22.42 -4.39
N LYS A 614 -7.12 -23.32 -3.43
CA LYS A 614 -7.52 -23.12 -2.03
C LYS A 614 -6.44 -22.55 -1.13
N THR A 615 -5.23 -22.36 -1.64
CA THR A 615 -4.07 -21.93 -0.85
C THR A 615 -3.98 -20.40 -0.84
N PRO A 616 -4.44 -19.70 0.22
CA PRO A 616 -4.62 -18.25 0.18
C PRO A 616 -3.30 -17.48 0.06
N HIS A 617 -2.18 -18.05 0.56
CA HIS A 617 -0.88 -17.38 0.57
C HIS A 617 -0.42 -16.94 -0.82
N PHE A 618 -0.74 -17.71 -1.87
CA PHE A 618 -0.44 -17.32 -3.26
C PHE A 618 -1.09 -16.00 -3.68
N TYR A 619 -2.24 -15.67 -3.08
CA TYR A 619 -3.08 -14.54 -3.47
C TYR A 619 -3.03 -13.37 -2.49
N LEU A 620 -2.92 -13.70 -1.19
CA LEU A 620 -2.93 -12.73 -0.10
C LEU A 620 -1.53 -12.17 0.16
N TYR A 621 -0.50 -13.00 0.02
CA TYR A 621 0.88 -12.68 0.40
C TYR A 621 1.89 -13.13 -0.68
N PRO A 622 1.80 -12.62 -1.92
CA PRO A 622 2.74 -12.99 -2.97
C PRO A 622 4.19 -12.72 -2.54
N GLN A 623 5.10 -13.65 -2.88
CA GLN A 623 6.55 -13.67 -2.56
C GLN A 623 6.92 -14.08 -1.13
N ILE A 624 5.97 -14.18 -0.20
CA ILE A 624 6.29 -14.47 1.21
C ILE A 624 6.39 -15.98 1.46
N ILE A 625 5.83 -16.83 0.59
CA ILE A 625 5.80 -18.30 0.79
C ILE A 625 7.21 -18.88 0.97
N GLY A 626 8.19 -18.43 0.16
CA GLY A 626 9.58 -18.87 0.28
C GLY A 626 10.32 -18.31 1.50
N ILE A 627 9.80 -17.26 2.14
CA ILE A 627 10.42 -16.62 3.31
C ILE A 627 10.25 -17.47 4.56
N TYR A 628 9.02 -17.93 4.82
CA TYR A 628 8.69 -18.73 6.01
C TYR A 628 9.59 -19.96 6.24
N PRO A 629 9.82 -20.86 5.26
CA PRO A 629 10.66 -22.04 5.48
C PRO A 629 12.11 -21.67 5.80
N ILE A 630 12.64 -20.63 5.17
CA ILE A 630 14.03 -20.20 5.39
C ILE A 630 14.15 -19.50 6.75
N ALA A 631 13.13 -18.74 7.16
CA ALA A 631 13.06 -18.12 8.49
C ALA A 631 13.03 -19.18 9.58
N PHE A 632 12.24 -20.23 9.37
CA PHE A 632 12.17 -21.38 10.25
C PHE A 632 13.53 -22.09 10.36
N ALA A 633 14.22 -22.33 9.24
CA ALA A 633 15.54 -22.97 9.25
C ALA A 633 16.61 -22.11 9.95
N ILE A 634 16.63 -20.81 9.70
CA ILE A 634 17.54 -19.87 10.40
C ILE A 634 17.20 -19.83 11.89
N GLY A 635 15.92 -19.78 12.28
CA GLY A 635 15.51 -19.78 13.68
C GLY A 635 15.93 -21.05 14.42
N GLU A 636 15.80 -22.22 13.79
CA GLU A 636 16.30 -23.51 14.30
C GLU A 636 17.82 -23.52 14.50
N PHE A 637 18.57 -22.88 13.59
CA PHE A 637 20.01 -22.73 13.72
C PHE A 637 20.39 -21.77 14.85
N LEU A 638 19.82 -20.57 14.85
CA LEU A 638 20.12 -19.53 15.84
C LEU A 638 19.71 -19.92 17.25
N ALA A 639 18.67 -20.73 17.44
CA ALA A 639 18.34 -21.27 18.76
C ALA A 639 19.52 -22.06 19.36
N ASP A 640 20.26 -22.82 18.55
CA ASP A 640 21.47 -23.50 19.03
C ASP A 640 22.63 -22.54 19.28
N GLU A 641 22.83 -21.55 18.43
CA GLU A 641 23.87 -20.55 18.65
C GLU A 641 23.62 -19.74 19.93
N ILE A 642 22.37 -19.41 20.24
CA ILE A 642 21.95 -18.74 21.48
C ILE A 642 22.20 -19.64 22.69
N LEU A 643 21.77 -20.91 22.66
CA LEU A 643 21.98 -21.85 23.76
C LEU A 643 23.47 -22.07 24.05
N ASN A 644 24.31 -22.03 23.01
CA ASN A 644 25.77 -22.14 23.11
C ASN A 644 26.48 -20.81 23.37
N LYS A 645 25.76 -19.70 23.54
CA LYS A 645 26.31 -18.35 23.76
C LYS A 645 27.26 -17.87 22.65
N ARG A 646 26.98 -18.28 21.40
CA ARG A 646 27.73 -17.90 20.19
C ARG A 646 27.01 -16.86 19.33
N PHE A 647 25.81 -16.44 19.74
CA PHE A 647 25.02 -15.42 19.04
C PHE A 647 24.51 -14.36 20.01
N ASP A 648 24.68 -13.09 19.64
CA ASP A 648 24.17 -11.94 20.40
C ASP A 648 22.74 -11.62 19.98
N PHE A 649 21.78 -12.22 20.68
CA PHE A 649 20.37 -12.03 20.40
C PHE A 649 19.88 -10.61 20.74
N ASP A 650 20.44 -9.95 21.76
CA ASP A 650 20.03 -8.58 22.11
C ASP A 650 20.44 -7.58 21.03
N LEU A 651 21.64 -7.74 20.47
CA LEU A 651 22.08 -6.97 19.31
C LEU A 651 21.20 -7.25 18.08
N PHE A 652 20.85 -8.52 17.85
CA PHE A 652 19.98 -8.91 16.74
C PHE A 652 18.63 -8.19 16.79
N LEU A 653 18.01 -8.10 17.97
CA LEU A 653 16.74 -7.39 18.14
C LEU A 653 16.89 -5.89 17.89
N LYS A 654 17.91 -5.26 18.45
CA LYS A 654 18.13 -3.80 18.34
C LYS A 654 18.45 -3.34 16.91
N SER A 655 19.21 -4.14 16.17
CA SER A 655 19.63 -3.81 14.81
C SER A 655 18.68 -4.31 13.72
N SER A 656 17.60 -5.02 14.09
CA SER A 656 16.65 -5.66 13.17
C SER A 656 15.92 -4.70 12.21
N SER A 657 15.81 -3.42 12.55
CA SER A 657 15.17 -2.38 11.74
C SER A 657 16.15 -1.59 10.86
N GLN A 658 17.45 -1.82 11.03
CA GLN A 658 18.51 -1.00 10.44
C GLN A 658 19.32 -1.74 9.38
N ASP A 659 19.62 -3.02 9.60
CA ASP A 659 20.50 -3.82 8.76
C ASP A 659 19.75 -4.85 7.91
N GLY A 660 20.27 -5.15 6.72
CA GLY A 660 19.84 -6.32 5.93
C GLY A 660 20.25 -7.63 6.61
N LEU A 661 19.51 -8.71 6.36
CA LEU A 661 19.63 -9.98 7.09
C LEU A 661 21.07 -10.52 7.19
N LEU A 662 21.81 -10.58 6.07
CA LEU A 662 23.16 -11.17 6.07
C LEU A 662 24.12 -10.37 6.95
N LEU A 663 24.11 -9.04 6.84
CA LEU A 663 24.93 -8.15 7.66
C LEU A 663 24.52 -8.22 9.14
N LEU A 664 23.22 -8.33 9.40
CA LEU A 664 22.68 -8.46 10.76
C LEU A 664 23.17 -9.76 11.41
N LEU A 665 23.09 -10.90 10.71
CA LEU A 665 23.57 -12.19 11.20
C LEU A 665 25.07 -12.14 11.53
N GLU A 666 25.88 -11.57 10.64
CA GLU A 666 27.33 -11.43 10.85
C GLU A 666 27.64 -10.59 12.08
N LYS A 667 27.01 -9.41 12.22
CA LYS A 667 27.19 -8.52 13.38
C LYS A 667 26.87 -9.19 14.71
N CYS A 668 25.88 -10.09 14.71
CA CYS A 668 25.45 -10.82 15.90
C CYS A 668 26.28 -12.10 16.17
N GLY A 669 27.34 -12.36 15.39
CA GLY A 669 28.27 -13.47 15.60
C GLY A 669 27.99 -14.73 14.78
N CYS A 670 26.99 -14.71 13.89
CA CYS A 670 26.73 -15.82 12.96
C CYS A 670 27.66 -15.71 11.74
N THR A 671 28.73 -16.53 11.74
CA THR A 671 29.69 -16.60 10.62
C THR A 671 29.33 -17.65 9.58
N SER A 672 28.31 -18.48 9.85
CA SER A 672 27.83 -19.49 8.91
C SER A 672 27.08 -18.86 7.74
N SER A 673 27.40 -19.33 6.55
CA SER A 673 26.62 -19.08 5.33
C SER A 673 25.21 -19.66 5.45
N LEU A 674 24.28 -19.17 4.61
CA LEU A 674 22.94 -19.72 4.55
C LEU A 674 22.94 -21.21 4.15
N ASP A 675 23.85 -21.65 3.30
CA ASP A 675 23.97 -23.06 2.92
C ASP A 675 24.36 -23.93 4.12
N GLU A 676 25.34 -23.50 4.93
CA GLU A 676 25.74 -24.21 6.15
C GLU A 676 24.61 -24.27 7.19
N ILE A 677 23.84 -23.18 7.32
CA ILE A 677 22.63 -23.14 8.15
C ILE A 677 21.63 -24.21 7.69
N MET A 678 21.40 -24.31 6.37
CA MET A 678 20.49 -25.29 5.78
C MET A 678 20.97 -26.74 5.95
N TYR A 679 22.25 -27.00 5.77
CA TYR A 679 22.82 -28.34 6.05
C TYR A 679 22.61 -28.74 7.51
N SER A 680 22.88 -27.83 8.45
CA SER A 680 22.64 -28.05 9.88
C SER A 680 21.16 -28.33 10.18
N PHE A 681 20.25 -27.61 9.51
CA PHE A 681 18.81 -27.83 9.63
C PHE A 681 18.39 -29.25 9.20
N PHE A 682 18.87 -29.74 8.05
CA PHE A 682 18.54 -31.09 7.59
C PHE A 682 19.15 -32.20 8.47
N GLU A 683 20.37 -32.02 8.98
CA GLU A 683 20.97 -32.97 9.92
C GLU A 683 20.17 -33.06 11.23
N LYS A 684 19.66 -31.93 11.73
CA LYS A 684 18.76 -31.93 12.90
C LYS A 684 17.45 -32.68 12.61
N TYR A 685 16.85 -32.44 11.45
CA TYR A 685 15.64 -33.15 11.04
C TYR A 685 15.86 -34.66 10.99
N LYS A 686 16.98 -35.10 10.40
CA LYS A 686 17.39 -36.51 10.36
C LYS A 686 17.52 -37.11 11.75
N ILE A 687 18.23 -36.44 12.67
CA ILE A 687 18.40 -36.93 14.05
C ILE A 687 17.03 -37.06 14.76
N LEU A 688 16.14 -36.09 14.58
CA LEU A 688 14.78 -36.16 15.14
C LEU A 688 13.99 -37.34 14.56
N LEU A 689 14.10 -37.55 13.25
CA LEU A 689 13.43 -38.65 12.55
C LEU A 689 13.93 -40.02 13.01
N GLU A 690 15.25 -40.17 13.19
CA GLU A 690 15.85 -41.40 13.72
C GLU A 690 15.38 -41.70 15.14
N LYS A 691 15.33 -40.69 16.01
CA LYS A 691 14.75 -40.84 17.36
C LYS A 691 13.28 -41.26 17.32
N TYR A 692 12.50 -40.63 16.45
CA TYR A 692 11.08 -40.97 16.26
C TYR A 692 10.89 -42.40 15.75
N GLU A 693 11.70 -42.84 14.79
CA GLU A 693 11.67 -44.21 14.28
C GLU A 693 12.00 -45.23 15.39
N VAL A 694 12.99 -44.95 16.24
CA VAL A 694 13.38 -45.86 17.33
C VAL A 694 12.27 -45.99 18.36
N ILE A 695 11.61 -44.88 18.72
CA ILE A 695 10.56 -44.86 19.76
C ILE A 695 9.20 -45.38 19.23
N SER A 696 8.96 -45.29 17.92
CA SER A 696 7.71 -45.76 17.29
C SER A 696 7.68 -47.26 17.00
N LYS A 697 8.83 -47.95 17.06
CA LYS A 697 8.95 -49.40 17.01
C LYS A 697 8.76 -50.01 18.40
#